data_AF-A0A1G3VRT8-F1
#
_entry.id   AF-A0A1G3VRT8-F1
#
_cell.length_a   1.000
_cell.length_b   1.000
_cell.length_c   1.000
_cell.angle_alpha   90.00
_cell.angle_beta   90.00
_cell.angle_gamma   90.00
#
_symmetry.space_group_name_H-M   'P 1'
#
loop_
_entity.id
_entity.type
_entity.pdbx_description
1 polymer ?
#
loop_
_entity_poly.entity_id
_entity_poly.type
_entity_poly.pdbx_seq_one_letter_code
_entity_poly.pdbx_strand_id
1 'polypeptide(L)'
;MKKWMVAFPSGRQFVMACLLAFVVLSAIVTVKAVISSDNDAHSICLSVSLKSPGDGVASLYYDVGKGFNENHVVSVSIRGGAQFDEYLFKMPNKTIYNLRWDPPLLTHDVISVKKMEILDGSRKSIKRLSLNQLEPLHQIGTFALSDAKADFQVQEGANDPQIKIRLESPLSVKRLSSLFLFVGGVFLEFLGLFLSACLLIIIWFHQKDKVIATVIVIILVVFGWHCWVLYDEAEYLFLQVSMSSSVDSTAQVYYDLGQGLNENNSVRMYVTGTESIRDYRFKLPNKLIYGLRFDPLTTGGRVKIGDILVTDVFGKVFQRLDWRQLKPGNQIQSLIFLAKEAEITVPEKANDPQLAVPLKEPLDFVGKLPFPLWRGLLKIITGGILFILFTALFILVWKKWDGICLASLDSSFVQEKLPLIYLGTAFGLILAMGFISGLDVHPDEWNGHIKAAGYYLHNWLPPAVDDPRVEKTLSVFGFSYLFYNDVIYFLAVKATLFLSGIVTDFYLRLRLANAFLFLLLIITLTLKIKRVQWTVLFLIMTPQLWYIFSYFNNDVFPWCISMLLAWQVVDPDSSLNRFLVGADIRTNLGKGVFVGILIGLLLMSKLNYWIYIGYIGCIGLWGILFDSAADHRFVLLKKWIFIGCVALAVYLPFYGYNQYVNDFNKSEKIMIVIEKFAAPQFKPSTLMKDPSSSYKGLRLRDKGHSFQEVFIQNPDWRDLSFKSFFGLYGYMQFLSDSDYYQAVIYTLGAFFILVFIYVAFTLPTKDILFFLFVLFFVILTLGLSTYHSWVNDYQPQGRYLFPILPILMIGLAKLPASFRTRIMPPFCLIFFTLSVWSFLLTGLKIIPKIN
;
A
#
# COMPACT_ATOMS: atom_id res chain seq x y z
N MET A 1 13.23 40.94 18.67
CA MET A 1 14.31 40.14 18.02
C MET A 1 15.03 39.13 18.95
N LYS A 2 15.03 39.28 20.30
CA LYS A 2 15.64 38.29 21.23
C LYS A 2 14.79 37.04 21.57
N LYS A 3 13.51 36.98 21.19
CA LYS A 3 12.59 35.86 21.52
C LYS A 3 12.73 34.61 20.62
N TRP A 4 13.64 34.62 19.65
CA TRP A 4 13.93 33.48 18.75
C TRP A 4 15.22 32.73 19.11
N MET A 5 16.01 33.22 20.06
CA MET A 5 17.27 32.56 20.45
C MET A 5 16.99 31.36 21.36
N VAL A 6 16.51 30.28 20.75
CA VAL A 6 16.86 28.93 21.19
C VAL A 6 18.39 28.87 21.17
N ALA A 7 19.00 28.44 22.28
CA ALA A 7 20.46 28.29 22.38
C ALA A 7 20.98 27.49 21.18
N PHE A 8 22.00 28.03 20.51
CA PHE A 8 22.58 27.49 19.28
C PHE A 8 23.13 26.06 19.49
N PRO A 9 23.22 25.23 18.43
CA PRO A 9 23.71 23.89 18.56
C PRO A 9 25.17 23.89 18.99
N SER A 10 25.51 23.11 20.02
CA SER A 10 26.90 22.69 20.22
C SER A 10 27.34 21.84 19.02
N GLY A 11 28.64 21.81 18.68
CA GLY A 11 29.17 20.96 17.60
C GLY A 11 28.74 19.49 17.71
N ARG A 12 28.36 19.04 18.91
CA ARG A 12 27.79 17.72 19.19
C ARG A 12 26.41 17.49 18.55
N GLN A 13 25.52 18.48 18.54
CA GLN A 13 24.20 18.36 17.90
C GLN A 13 24.32 18.30 16.36
N PHE A 14 25.28 19.03 15.80
CA PHE A 14 25.61 18.95 14.37
C PHE A 14 26.11 17.55 13.98
N VAL A 15 27.09 17.01 14.71
CA VAL A 15 27.62 15.65 14.47
C VAL A 15 26.52 14.59 14.62
N MET A 16 25.61 14.76 15.59
CA MET A 16 24.54 13.81 15.84
C MET A 16 23.43 13.86 14.78
N ALA A 17 23.09 15.04 14.24
CA ALA A 17 22.19 15.18 13.10
C ALA A 17 22.78 14.54 11.83
N CYS A 18 24.08 14.72 11.58
CA CYS A 18 24.80 14.05 10.50
C CYS A 18 24.83 12.52 10.69
N LEU A 19 25.04 12.03 11.92
CA LEU A 19 24.98 10.60 12.24
C LEU A 19 23.57 10.02 12.11
N LEU A 20 22.53 10.78 12.47
CA LEU A 20 21.14 10.33 12.31
C LEU A 20 20.75 10.24 10.84
N ALA A 21 21.11 11.26 10.05
CA ALA A 21 20.97 11.22 8.59
C ALA A 21 21.75 10.03 8.01
N PHE A 22 22.98 9.79 8.49
CA PHE A 22 23.80 8.65 8.09
C PHE A 22 23.12 7.30 8.40
N VAL A 23 22.58 7.10 9.60
CA VAL A 23 21.92 5.84 9.99
C VAL A 23 20.62 5.62 9.23
N VAL A 24 19.78 6.66 9.09
CA VAL A 24 18.48 6.54 8.40
C VAL A 24 18.69 6.34 6.89
N LEU A 25 19.59 7.10 6.26
CA LEU A 25 19.92 6.93 4.85
C LEU A 25 20.64 5.60 4.61
N SER A 26 21.53 5.18 5.50
CA SER A 26 22.19 3.87 5.41
C SER A 26 21.16 2.73 5.51
N ALA A 27 20.17 2.82 6.40
CA ALA A 27 19.11 1.82 6.48
C ALA A 27 18.24 1.79 5.21
N ILE A 28 17.83 2.95 4.68
CA ILE A 28 17.01 3.04 3.45
C ILE A 28 17.78 2.50 2.24
N VAL A 29 19.05 2.91 2.10
CA VAL A 29 19.92 2.49 0.99
C VAL A 29 20.26 1.00 1.11
N THR A 30 20.51 0.49 2.32
CA THR A 30 20.75 -0.96 2.54
C THR A 30 19.50 -1.78 2.26
N VAL A 31 18.31 -1.29 2.64
CA VAL A 31 17.04 -1.94 2.33
C VAL A 31 16.76 -1.93 0.83
N LYS A 32 16.86 -0.77 0.16
CA LYS A 32 16.74 -0.66 -1.31
C LYS A 32 17.76 -1.57 -2.02
N ALA A 33 18.99 -1.63 -1.52
CA ALA A 33 20.06 -2.43 -2.08
C ALA A 33 19.82 -3.95 -1.92
N VAL A 34 19.47 -4.41 -0.73
CA VAL A 34 19.10 -5.81 -0.49
C VAL A 34 17.92 -6.21 -1.39
N ILE A 35 16.95 -5.31 -1.54
CA ILE A 35 15.76 -5.48 -2.38
C ILE A 35 16.09 -5.50 -3.88
N SER A 36 16.92 -4.59 -4.38
CA SER A 36 17.26 -4.49 -5.81
C SER A 36 18.20 -5.61 -6.26
N SER A 37 19.03 -6.13 -5.36
CA SER A 37 19.93 -7.25 -5.66
C SER A 37 19.16 -8.54 -5.97
N ASP A 38 17.96 -8.74 -5.43
CA ASP A 38 17.23 -10.00 -5.56
C ASP A 38 16.49 -10.13 -6.91
N ASN A 39 16.28 -9.03 -7.65
CA ASN A 39 15.18 -8.97 -8.63
C ASN A 39 15.50 -9.09 -10.12
N ASP A 40 16.68 -8.76 -10.60
CA ASP A 40 16.96 -8.89 -12.05
C ASP A 40 18.47 -9.07 -12.36
N ALA A 41 19.37 -8.53 -11.54
CA ALA A 41 20.81 -8.59 -11.79
C ALA A 41 21.44 -9.99 -11.57
N HIS A 42 20.67 -10.96 -11.09
CA HIS A 42 21.19 -12.21 -10.57
C HIS A 42 20.58 -13.46 -11.20
N SER A 43 19.47 -13.40 -11.95
CA SER A 43 18.94 -14.58 -12.64
C SER A 43 19.89 -15.07 -13.74
N ILE A 44 20.18 -16.37 -13.75
CA ILE A 44 20.97 -17.02 -14.80
C ILE A 44 19.98 -17.51 -15.86
N CYS A 45 20.25 -17.31 -17.15
CA CYS A 45 19.34 -17.78 -18.20
C CYS A 45 20.00 -18.89 -19.03
N LEU A 46 19.25 -19.92 -19.39
CA LEU A 46 19.65 -20.81 -20.48
C LEU A 46 19.06 -20.23 -21.77
N SER A 47 19.92 -19.79 -22.68
CA SER A 47 19.58 -19.48 -24.06
C SER A 47 19.65 -20.74 -24.91
N VAL A 48 18.57 -21.02 -25.63
CA VAL A 48 18.46 -22.13 -26.57
C VAL A 48 18.10 -21.57 -27.94
N SER A 49 18.99 -21.74 -28.92
CA SER A 49 18.73 -21.44 -30.32
C SER A 49 18.08 -22.65 -30.98
N LEU A 50 16.79 -22.54 -31.25
CA LEU A 50 15.90 -23.65 -31.61
C LEU A 50 15.18 -23.33 -32.92
N LYS A 51 15.03 -24.35 -33.77
CA LYS A 51 14.09 -24.36 -34.88
C LYS A 51 13.03 -25.44 -34.61
N SER A 52 11.77 -25.01 -34.58
CA SER A 52 10.62 -25.88 -34.31
C SER A 52 9.70 -25.94 -35.53
N PRO A 53 9.17 -27.12 -35.90
CA PRO A 53 8.24 -27.28 -37.02
C PRO A 53 6.83 -26.76 -36.73
N GLY A 54 6.45 -26.64 -35.45
CA GLY A 54 5.16 -26.15 -35.01
C GLY A 54 5.24 -25.38 -33.69
N ASP A 55 4.14 -24.74 -33.32
CA ASP A 55 4.00 -24.04 -32.04
C ASP A 55 3.86 -25.06 -30.90
N GLY A 56 4.50 -24.81 -29.75
CA GLY A 56 4.34 -25.66 -28.57
C GLY A 56 5.06 -25.10 -27.35
N VAL A 57 4.93 -25.77 -26.20
CA VAL A 57 5.54 -25.31 -24.94
C VAL A 57 6.76 -26.18 -24.62
N ALA A 58 7.91 -25.55 -24.41
CA ALA A 58 9.11 -26.21 -23.90
C ALA A 58 9.29 -25.84 -22.42
N SER A 59 9.72 -26.79 -21.59
CA SER A 59 9.93 -26.58 -20.16
C SER A 59 11.35 -26.93 -19.74
N LEU A 60 11.98 -26.09 -18.93
CA LEU A 60 13.29 -26.35 -18.32
C LEU A 60 13.11 -26.61 -16.83
N TYR A 61 13.42 -27.81 -16.40
CA TYR A 61 13.50 -28.21 -15.00
C TYR A 61 14.93 -28.08 -14.48
N TYR A 62 15.07 -27.56 -13.27
CA TYR A 62 16.36 -27.36 -12.61
C TYR A 62 16.35 -27.86 -11.17
N ASP A 63 17.49 -28.41 -10.72
CA ASP A 63 17.66 -28.94 -9.37
C ASP A 63 18.59 -28.05 -8.54
N VAL A 64 18.09 -27.56 -7.40
CA VAL A 64 18.83 -26.74 -6.43
C VAL A 64 19.25 -27.52 -5.17
N GLY A 65 19.36 -28.85 -5.27
CA GLY A 65 19.76 -29.76 -4.20
C GLY A 65 18.59 -30.50 -3.54
N LYS A 66 17.43 -30.57 -4.22
CA LYS A 66 16.22 -31.28 -3.77
C LYS A 66 15.66 -32.25 -4.81
N GLY A 67 16.37 -32.48 -5.91
CA GLY A 67 15.85 -33.16 -7.10
C GLY A 67 14.95 -32.24 -7.94
N PHE A 68 14.49 -32.76 -9.08
CA PHE A 68 13.50 -32.07 -9.90
C PHE A 68 12.15 -32.04 -9.18
N ASN A 69 11.50 -30.88 -9.14
CA ASN A 69 10.16 -30.71 -8.58
C ASN A 69 9.34 -29.75 -9.45
N GLU A 70 8.02 -29.75 -9.26
CA GLU A 70 7.08 -28.92 -10.03
C GLU A 70 7.24 -27.41 -9.77
N ASN A 71 7.89 -27.03 -8.67
CA ASN A 71 8.15 -25.64 -8.32
C ASN A 71 9.47 -25.11 -8.94
N HIS A 72 10.25 -25.95 -9.62
CA HIS A 72 11.54 -25.64 -10.22
C HIS A 72 11.51 -25.89 -11.74
N VAL A 73 10.48 -25.37 -12.39
CA VAL A 73 10.28 -25.45 -13.84
C VAL A 73 10.08 -24.06 -14.43
N VAL A 74 10.63 -23.83 -15.61
CA VAL A 74 10.39 -22.63 -16.41
C VAL A 74 9.92 -23.03 -17.78
N SER A 75 8.71 -22.60 -18.15
CA SER A 75 8.11 -22.92 -19.44
C SER A 75 8.16 -21.71 -20.37
N VAL A 76 8.49 -21.96 -21.63
CA VAL A 76 8.57 -20.96 -22.70
C VAL A 76 7.76 -21.47 -23.88
N SER A 77 6.92 -20.60 -24.44
CA SER A 77 6.19 -20.91 -25.68
C SER A 77 7.13 -20.77 -26.88
N ILE A 78 7.31 -21.86 -27.61
CA ILE A 78 8.10 -21.96 -28.83
C ILE A 78 7.17 -21.72 -30.02
N ARG A 79 7.61 -20.90 -30.97
CA ARG A 79 6.90 -20.68 -32.24
C ARG A 79 7.48 -21.56 -33.34
N GLY A 80 6.61 -22.12 -34.17
CA GLY A 80 6.96 -22.87 -35.36
C GLY A 80 7.46 -21.95 -36.47
N GLY A 81 8.55 -22.31 -37.12
CA GLY A 81 9.17 -21.47 -38.15
C GLY A 81 10.35 -22.09 -38.87
N ALA A 82 10.68 -21.53 -40.04
CA ALA A 82 11.80 -22.01 -40.85
C ALA A 82 13.19 -21.56 -40.33
N GLN A 83 13.23 -20.55 -39.45
CA GLN A 83 14.44 -19.92 -38.91
C GLN A 83 14.78 -20.45 -37.50
N PHE A 84 16.00 -20.17 -37.04
CA PHE A 84 16.42 -20.44 -35.66
C PHE A 84 16.15 -19.22 -34.81
N ASP A 85 15.27 -19.37 -33.82
CA ASP A 85 14.94 -18.32 -32.86
C ASP A 85 15.65 -18.59 -31.53
N GLU A 86 15.98 -17.54 -30.78
CA GLU A 86 16.56 -17.66 -29.43
C GLU A 86 15.47 -17.61 -28.36
N TYR A 87 15.42 -18.64 -27.53
CA TYR A 87 14.51 -18.77 -26.40
C TYR A 87 15.28 -18.76 -25.08
N LEU A 88 14.78 -18.01 -24.10
CA LEU A 88 15.45 -17.78 -22.82
C LEU A 88 14.67 -18.42 -21.67
N PHE A 89 15.30 -19.39 -21.00
CA PHE A 89 14.76 -20.04 -19.81
C PHE A 89 15.45 -19.47 -18.56
N LYS A 90 14.73 -18.65 -17.78
CA LYS A 90 15.27 -18.00 -16.57
C LYS A 90 15.38 -18.98 -15.41
N MET A 91 16.54 -19.11 -14.80
CA MET A 91 16.81 -19.94 -13.64
C MET A 91 17.21 -19.07 -12.42
N PRO A 92 16.96 -19.56 -11.19
CA PRO A 92 17.36 -18.84 -9.99
C PRO A 92 18.89 -18.80 -9.86
N ASN A 93 19.39 -17.76 -9.18
CA ASN A 93 20.82 -17.66 -8.83
C ASN A 93 21.21 -18.55 -7.64
N LYS A 94 20.97 -19.85 -7.78
CA LYS A 94 21.34 -20.87 -6.80
C LYS A 94 22.30 -21.85 -7.47
N THR A 95 23.00 -22.63 -6.66
CA THR A 95 23.79 -23.73 -7.20
C THR A 95 22.85 -24.70 -7.90
N ILE A 96 22.99 -24.82 -9.22
CA ILE A 96 22.19 -25.77 -10.02
C ILE A 96 22.98 -27.06 -10.16
N TYR A 97 22.42 -28.15 -9.64
CA TYR A 97 23.05 -29.47 -9.65
C TYR A 97 22.71 -30.26 -10.91
N ASN A 98 21.46 -30.18 -11.37
CA ASN A 98 20.97 -30.92 -12.54
C ASN A 98 20.04 -30.05 -13.39
N LEU A 99 20.02 -30.31 -14.70
CA LEU A 99 19.14 -29.67 -15.67
C LEU A 99 18.44 -30.73 -16.54
N ARG A 100 17.15 -30.54 -16.77
CA ARG A 100 16.33 -31.36 -17.66
C ARG A 100 15.48 -30.43 -18.52
N TRP A 101 15.50 -30.64 -19.82
CA TRP A 101 14.75 -29.87 -20.77
C TRP A 101 13.72 -30.77 -21.45
N ASP A 102 12.46 -30.35 -21.35
CA ASP A 102 11.30 -31.06 -21.86
C ASP A 102 10.87 -30.29 -23.13
N PRO A 103 11.14 -30.84 -24.33
CA PRO A 103 10.85 -30.15 -25.59
C PRO A 103 9.33 -30.09 -25.87
N PRO A 104 8.91 -29.26 -26.84
CA PRO A 104 7.51 -29.20 -27.26
C PRO A 104 6.93 -30.57 -27.66
N LEU A 105 5.69 -30.83 -27.25
CA LEU A 105 4.89 -32.00 -27.65
C LEU A 105 4.44 -31.88 -29.12
N LEU A 106 5.38 -32.09 -30.03
CA LEU A 106 5.14 -32.09 -31.47
C LEU A 106 5.37 -33.51 -32.00
N THR A 107 4.35 -34.10 -32.61
CA THR A 107 4.48 -35.41 -33.24
C THR A 107 4.81 -35.24 -34.72
N HIS A 108 5.74 -36.06 -35.22
CA HIS A 108 6.09 -36.27 -36.64
C HIS A 108 7.22 -35.42 -37.25
N ASP A 109 7.57 -34.25 -36.73
CA ASP A 109 8.61 -33.38 -37.34
C ASP A 109 9.87 -33.19 -36.48
N VAL A 110 11.01 -32.94 -37.14
CA VAL A 110 12.33 -32.80 -36.48
C VAL A 110 12.49 -31.42 -35.86
N ILE A 111 12.86 -31.40 -34.58
CA ILE A 111 13.26 -30.20 -33.84
C ILE A 111 14.79 -30.10 -33.89
N SER A 112 15.31 -28.93 -34.29
CA SER A 112 16.76 -28.69 -34.41
C SER A 112 17.23 -27.68 -33.37
N VAL A 113 18.25 -28.02 -32.58
CA VAL A 113 18.95 -27.11 -31.67
C VAL A 113 20.33 -26.79 -32.25
N LYS A 114 20.61 -25.50 -32.47
CA LYS A 114 21.90 -25.05 -33.01
C LYS A 114 22.91 -24.69 -31.91
N LYS A 115 22.41 -24.15 -30.80
CA LYS A 115 23.27 -23.54 -29.77
C LYS A 115 22.57 -23.51 -28.42
N MET A 116 23.29 -23.85 -27.36
CA MET A 116 22.85 -23.64 -25.97
C MET A 116 23.91 -22.90 -25.17
N GLU A 117 23.51 -21.84 -24.48
CA GLU A 117 24.40 -21.02 -23.65
C GLU A 117 23.75 -20.63 -22.33
N ILE A 118 24.55 -20.62 -21.28
CA ILE A 118 24.19 -20.06 -19.99
C ILE A 118 24.64 -18.60 -19.99
N LEU A 119 23.68 -17.70 -19.88
CA LEU A 119 23.86 -16.26 -19.86
C LEU A 119 23.67 -15.71 -18.43
N ASP A 120 24.38 -14.64 -18.10
CA ASP A 120 24.06 -13.84 -16.91
C ASP A 120 22.83 -12.95 -17.12
N GLY A 121 22.39 -12.26 -16.07
CA GLY A 121 21.26 -11.31 -16.14
C GLY A 121 21.47 -10.16 -17.14
N SER A 122 22.70 -9.93 -17.63
CA SER A 122 23.05 -8.94 -18.66
C SER A 122 23.19 -9.54 -20.07
N ARG A 123 22.77 -10.80 -20.27
CA ARG A 123 22.90 -11.58 -21.52
C ARG A 123 24.34 -11.85 -21.95
N LYS A 124 25.31 -11.74 -21.05
CA LYS A 124 26.70 -12.13 -21.34
C LYS A 124 26.86 -13.64 -21.15
N SER A 125 27.49 -14.32 -22.10
CA SER A 125 27.73 -15.76 -22.04
C SER A 125 28.68 -16.08 -20.86
N ILE A 126 28.15 -16.78 -19.84
CA ILE A 126 28.90 -17.31 -18.70
C ILE A 126 29.55 -18.63 -19.10
N LYS A 127 28.76 -19.52 -19.72
CA LYS A 127 29.19 -20.86 -20.11
C LYS A 127 28.43 -21.32 -21.35
N ARG A 128 29.15 -21.70 -22.39
CA ARG A 128 28.56 -22.37 -23.55
C ARG A 128 28.44 -23.86 -23.28
N LEU A 129 27.26 -24.43 -23.50
CA LEU A 129 27.02 -25.86 -23.36
C LEU A 129 27.32 -26.52 -24.70
N SER A 130 28.04 -27.64 -24.66
CA SER A 130 28.26 -28.45 -25.86
C SER A 130 27.00 -29.25 -26.15
N LEU A 131 26.62 -29.38 -27.42
CA LEU A 131 25.43 -30.17 -27.80
C LEU A 131 25.60 -31.65 -27.42
N ASN A 132 26.84 -32.14 -27.30
CA ASN A 132 27.16 -33.49 -26.84
C ASN A 132 26.82 -33.71 -25.35
N GLN A 133 26.42 -32.67 -24.60
CA GLN A 133 25.93 -32.76 -23.23
C GLN A 133 24.41 -33.02 -23.15
N LEU A 134 23.73 -33.11 -24.30
CA LEU A 134 22.31 -33.46 -24.40
C LEU A 134 22.15 -34.98 -24.53
N GLU A 135 21.45 -35.57 -23.58
CA GLU A 135 21.16 -37.00 -23.55
C GLU A 135 19.63 -37.21 -23.61
N PRO A 136 19.10 -37.97 -24.59
CA PRO A 136 17.68 -38.31 -24.60
C PRO A 136 17.35 -39.15 -23.35
N LEU A 137 16.33 -38.75 -22.59
CA LEU A 137 16.00 -39.36 -21.31
C LEU A 137 14.70 -40.16 -21.36
N HIS A 138 13.62 -39.57 -21.87
CA HIS A 138 12.29 -40.19 -21.91
C HIS A 138 11.52 -39.76 -23.16
N GLN A 139 10.85 -40.70 -23.84
CA GLN A 139 9.97 -40.46 -24.99
C GLN A 139 10.55 -39.60 -26.15
N ILE A 140 11.87 -39.69 -26.36
CA ILE A 140 12.55 -39.14 -27.55
C ILE A 140 12.75 -40.28 -28.55
N GLY A 141 12.19 -40.15 -29.75
CA GLY A 141 12.18 -41.20 -30.77
C GLY A 141 13.50 -41.29 -31.55
N THR A 142 13.90 -40.22 -32.24
CA THR A 142 15.19 -40.15 -32.93
C THR A 142 16.02 -39.01 -32.36
N PHE A 143 17.33 -39.22 -32.22
CA PHE A 143 18.25 -38.22 -31.70
C PHE A 143 19.59 -38.32 -32.45
N ALA A 144 19.90 -37.30 -33.24
CA ALA A 144 21.09 -37.22 -34.07
C ALA A 144 21.92 -35.98 -33.68
N LEU A 145 23.16 -36.22 -33.26
CA LEU A 145 24.11 -35.17 -32.90
C LEU A 145 25.10 -34.93 -34.04
N SER A 146 25.33 -33.65 -34.34
CA SER A 146 26.42 -33.19 -35.19
C SER A 146 27.12 -31.99 -34.51
N ASP A 147 28.36 -31.68 -34.91
CA ASP A 147 29.12 -30.56 -34.33
C ASP A 147 28.43 -29.19 -34.54
N ALA A 148 27.48 -29.09 -35.48
CA ALA A 148 26.77 -27.86 -35.83
C ALA A 148 25.34 -27.77 -35.27
N LYS A 149 24.69 -28.91 -34.98
CA LYS A 149 23.30 -28.98 -34.51
C LYS A 149 22.95 -30.34 -33.89
N ALA A 150 21.98 -30.34 -32.98
CA ALA A 150 21.33 -31.53 -32.45
C ALA A 150 19.91 -31.59 -33.03
N ASP A 151 19.61 -32.64 -33.78
CA ASP A 151 18.31 -32.88 -34.39
C ASP A 151 17.63 -34.03 -33.65
N PHE A 152 16.39 -33.83 -33.21
CA PHE A 152 15.64 -34.88 -32.54
C PHE A 152 14.16 -34.85 -32.87
N GLN A 153 13.52 -35.99 -32.72
CA GLN A 153 12.08 -36.18 -32.92
C GLN A 153 11.49 -36.78 -31.66
N VAL A 154 10.36 -36.23 -31.23
CA VAL A 154 9.59 -36.79 -30.11
C VAL A 154 8.87 -38.06 -30.57
N GLN A 155 8.79 -39.07 -29.69
CA GLN A 155 8.16 -40.34 -30.01
C GLN A 155 6.66 -40.15 -30.31
N GLU A 156 6.11 -40.95 -31.22
CA GLU A 156 4.67 -40.93 -31.53
C GLU A 156 3.84 -41.31 -30.29
N GLY A 157 2.84 -40.49 -29.95
CA GLY A 157 2.03 -40.66 -28.73
C GLY A 157 2.71 -40.26 -27.42
N ALA A 158 3.88 -39.61 -27.47
CA ALA A 158 4.53 -39.07 -26.28
C ALA A 158 3.65 -38.04 -25.55
N ASN A 159 3.68 -38.08 -24.23
CA ASN A 159 3.01 -37.14 -23.33
C ASN A 159 3.99 -36.44 -22.38
N ASP A 160 5.24 -36.91 -22.31
CA ASP A 160 6.29 -36.42 -21.41
C ASP A 160 7.70 -36.64 -22.02
N PRO A 161 8.04 -35.97 -23.14
CA PRO A 161 9.38 -36.03 -23.72
C PRO A 161 10.39 -35.28 -22.84
N GLN A 162 11.54 -35.90 -22.58
CA GLN A 162 12.57 -35.35 -21.70
C GLN A 162 13.97 -35.54 -22.28
N ILE A 163 14.77 -34.48 -22.23
CA ILE A 163 16.19 -34.47 -22.57
C ILE A 163 16.97 -34.00 -21.35
N LYS A 164 17.96 -34.79 -20.92
CA LYS A 164 18.84 -34.43 -19.82
C LYS A 164 19.97 -33.53 -20.34
N ILE A 165 20.25 -32.45 -19.62
CA ILE A 165 21.41 -31.58 -19.88
C ILE A 165 22.47 -31.94 -18.84
N ARG A 166 23.54 -32.61 -19.27
CA ARG A 166 24.61 -33.05 -18.39
C ARG A 166 25.52 -31.89 -17.98
N LEU A 167 25.57 -31.61 -16.69
CA LEU A 167 26.51 -30.66 -16.09
C LEU A 167 27.75 -31.41 -15.56
N GLU A 168 28.95 -31.00 -15.96
CA GLU A 168 30.22 -31.56 -15.46
C GLU A 168 30.49 -31.19 -13.99
N SER A 169 29.93 -30.07 -13.54
CA SER A 169 30.00 -29.58 -12.16
C SER A 169 28.78 -28.72 -11.86
N PRO A 170 28.36 -28.62 -10.58
CA PRO A 170 27.24 -27.76 -10.21
C PRO A 170 27.48 -26.31 -10.66
N LEU A 171 26.51 -25.74 -11.34
CA LEU A 171 26.60 -24.38 -11.85
C LEU A 171 26.46 -23.40 -10.67
N SER A 172 27.55 -22.70 -10.34
CA SER A 172 27.58 -21.68 -9.29
C SER A 172 28.25 -20.41 -9.81
N VAL A 173 27.56 -19.28 -9.73
CA VAL A 173 28.09 -17.97 -10.15
C VAL A 173 28.76 -17.29 -8.95
N LYS A 174 30.06 -17.00 -9.04
CA LYS A 174 30.82 -16.33 -7.97
C LYS A 174 30.29 -14.91 -7.73
N ARG A 175 29.82 -14.63 -6.50
CA ARG A 175 29.18 -13.37 -6.05
C ARG A 175 30.09 -12.12 -5.96
N LEU A 176 31.41 -12.27 -6.06
CA LEU A 176 32.36 -11.28 -5.53
C LEU A 176 32.54 -9.99 -6.36
N SER A 177 32.40 -10.04 -7.70
CA SER A 177 32.65 -8.85 -8.55
C SER A 177 31.45 -7.91 -8.65
N SER A 178 30.22 -8.45 -8.61
CA SER A 178 28.99 -7.66 -8.63
C SER A 178 28.77 -6.92 -7.32
N LEU A 179 29.18 -7.50 -6.19
CA LEU A 179 29.04 -6.86 -4.87
C LEU A 179 29.85 -5.56 -4.77
N PHE A 180 31.04 -5.48 -5.38
CA PHE A 180 31.91 -4.30 -5.28
C PHE A 180 31.45 -3.14 -6.16
N LEU A 181 31.02 -3.42 -7.40
CA LEU A 181 30.38 -2.43 -8.29
C LEU A 181 29.04 -1.95 -7.73
N PHE A 182 28.30 -2.86 -7.10
CA PHE A 182 27.04 -2.56 -6.44
C PHE A 182 27.23 -1.71 -5.17
N VAL A 183 28.13 -2.11 -4.27
CA VAL A 183 28.52 -1.30 -3.10
C VAL A 183 29.04 0.06 -3.54
N GLY A 184 29.77 0.14 -4.64
CA GLY A 184 30.21 1.41 -5.25
C GLY A 184 29.06 2.29 -5.73
N GLY A 185 28.09 1.74 -6.47
CA GLY A 185 26.91 2.49 -6.94
C GLY A 185 26.00 2.95 -5.80
N VAL A 186 25.76 2.06 -4.83
CA VAL A 186 25.04 2.34 -3.58
C VAL A 186 25.76 3.43 -2.76
N PHE A 187 27.09 3.38 -2.68
CA PHE A 187 27.90 4.38 -2.02
C PHE A 187 27.84 5.75 -2.72
N LEU A 188 27.80 5.78 -4.05
CA LEU A 188 27.67 7.03 -4.82
C LEU A 188 26.27 7.65 -4.67
N GLU A 189 25.20 6.87 -4.75
CA GLU A 189 23.83 7.34 -4.47
C GLU A 189 23.74 7.91 -3.04
N PHE A 190 24.33 7.18 -2.07
CA PHE A 190 24.40 7.59 -0.67
C PHE A 190 25.19 8.89 -0.48
N LEU A 191 26.37 9.00 -1.10
CA LEU A 191 27.21 10.20 -1.04
C LEU A 191 26.47 11.40 -1.63
N GLY A 192 25.73 11.21 -2.73
CA GLY A 192 24.89 12.25 -3.33
C GLY A 192 23.79 12.73 -2.36
N LEU A 193 23.05 11.81 -1.73
CA LEU A 193 22.03 12.15 -0.74
C LEU A 193 22.62 12.83 0.51
N PHE A 194 23.76 12.34 0.99
CA PHE A 194 24.47 12.91 2.13
C PHE A 194 24.98 14.33 1.84
N LEU A 195 25.62 14.56 0.69
CA LEU A 195 26.08 15.87 0.27
C LEU A 195 24.90 16.84 0.05
N SER A 196 23.78 16.35 -0.51
CA SER A 196 22.55 17.14 -0.67
C SER A 196 21.97 17.54 0.68
N ALA A 197 21.92 16.62 1.65
CA ALA A 197 21.49 16.92 3.01
C ALA A 197 22.42 17.94 3.65
N CYS A 198 23.74 17.76 3.57
CA CYS A 198 24.74 18.72 4.05
C CYS A 198 24.55 20.11 3.41
N LEU A 199 24.28 20.18 2.10
CA LEU A 199 24.01 21.44 1.40
C LEU A 199 22.74 22.12 1.92
N LEU A 200 21.64 21.39 2.06
CA LEU A 200 20.39 21.92 2.61
C LEU A 200 20.58 22.44 4.04
N ILE A 201 21.40 21.75 4.84
CA ILE A 201 21.78 22.16 6.19
C ILE A 201 22.62 23.43 6.17
N ILE A 202 23.60 23.53 5.27
CA ILE A 202 24.43 24.72 5.10
C ILE A 202 23.57 25.92 4.69
N ILE A 203 22.67 25.74 3.72
CA ILE A 203 21.70 26.76 3.28
C ILE A 203 20.84 27.18 4.47
N TRP A 204 20.32 26.23 5.23
CA TRP A 204 19.48 26.50 6.39
C TRP A 204 20.24 27.26 7.48
N PHE A 205 21.51 26.91 7.71
CA PHE A 205 22.35 27.49 8.74
C PHE A 205 22.75 28.93 8.41
N HIS A 206 23.12 29.20 7.15
CA HIS A 206 23.58 30.52 6.69
C HIS A 206 22.47 31.56 6.60
N GLN A 207 21.22 31.16 6.43
CA GLN A 207 20.10 32.09 6.40
C GLN A 207 19.78 32.63 7.80
N LYS A 208 19.77 33.97 7.91
CA LYS A 208 19.46 34.67 9.18
C LYS A 208 18.00 34.49 9.59
N ASP A 209 17.08 34.54 8.64
CA ASP A 209 15.67 34.24 8.86
C ASP A 209 15.43 32.74 8.68
N LYS A 210 15.16 32.05 9.80
CA LYS A 210 14.95 30.61 9.81
C LYS A 210 13.64 30.18 9.16
N VAL A 211 12.64 31.06 9.03
CA VAL A 211 11.42 30.75 8.30
C VAL A 211 11.73 30.67 6.80
N ILE A 212 12.42 31.68 6.27
CA ILE A 212 12.89 31.68 4.88
C ILE A 212 13.80 30.47 4.63
N ALA A 213 14.75 30.22 5.53
CA ALA A 213 15.66 29.08 5.46
C ALA A 213 14.93 27.73 5.34
N THR A 214 13.93 27.55 6.18
CA THR A 214 13.13 26.31 6.25
C THR A 214 12.27 26.14 5.01
N VAL A 215 11.62 27.21 4.56
CA VAL A 215 10.79 27.19 3.35
C VAL A 215 11.65 26.89 2.11
N ILE A 216 12.83 27.50 1.98
CA ILE A 216 13.78 27.20 0.90
C ILE A 216 14.14 25.71 0.90
N VAL A 217 14.44 25.13 2.06
CA VAL A 217 14.79 23.71 2.15
C VAL A 217 13.62 22.80 1.78
N ILE A 218 12.41 23.05 2.30
CA ILE A 218 11.22 22.27 1.91
C ILE A 218 11.04 22.32 0.40
N ILE A 219 11.09 23.53 -0.15
CA ILE A 219 10.88 23.78 -1.56
C ILE A 219 11.95 23.03 -2.38
N LEU A 220 13.25 23.12 -2.03
CA LEU A 220 14.33 22.37 -2.69
C LEU A 220 14.14 20.85 -2.63
N VAL A 221 13.68 20.32 -1.49
CA VAL A 221 13.43 18.89 -1.35
C VAL A 221 12.23 18.45 -2.19
N VAL A 222 11.13 19.23 -2.21
CA VAL A 222 9.97 18.95 -3.06
C VAL A 222 10.34 19.01 -4.53
N PHE A 223 11.15 19.99 -4.94
CA PHE A 223 11.64 20.09 -6.31
C PHE A 223 12.57 18.93 -6.68
N GLY A 224 13.50 18.56 -5.78
CA GLY A 224 14.35 17.38 -5.96
C GLY A 224 13.54 16.09 -6.07
N TRP A 225 12.51 15.94 -5.24
CA TRP A 225 11.57 14.82 -5.32
C TRP A 225 10.79 14.82 -6.63
N HIS A 226 10.30 15.98 -7.09
CA HIS A 226 9.62 16.10 -8.37
C HIS A 226 10.54 15.71 -9.54
N CYS A 227 11.78 16.18 -9.54
CA CYS A 227 12.80 15.78 -10.51
C CYS A 227 13.08 14.26 -10.45
N TRP A 228 13.11 13.68 -9.25
CA TRP A 228 13.31 12.24 -9.07
C TRP A 228 12.13 11.42 -9.59
N VAL A 229 10.88 11.83 -9.32
CA VAL A 229 9.68 11.18 -9.88
C VAL A 229 9.69 11.25 -11.40
N LEU A 230 10.02 12.41 -11.97
CA LEU A 230 10.15 12.56 -13.42
C LEU A 230 11.25 11.67 -14.01
N TYR A 231 12.35 11.49 -13.28
CA TYR A 231 13.44 10.60 -13.66
C TYR A 231 12.99 9.13 -13.62
N ASP A 232 12.35 8.69 -12.52
CA ASP A 232 11.84 7.32 -12.35
C ASP A 232 10.79 6.98 -13.42
N GLU A 233 9.82 7.86 -13.67
CA GLU A 233 8.80 7.65 -14.68
C GLU A 233 9.36 7.61 -16.11
N ALA A 234 10.45 8.32 -16.38
CA ALA A 234 11.10 8.32 -17.67
C ALA A 234 11.83 7.01 -18.00
N GLU A 235 12.04 6.11 -17.03
CA GLU A 235 12.55 4.76 -17.25
C GLU A 235 11.47 3.80 -17.79
N TYR A 236 10.21 4.23 -17.83
CA TYR A 236 9.08 3.40 -18.26
C TYR A 236 8.45 3.87 -19.57
N LEU A 237 7.85 2.92 -20.27
CA LEU A 237 6.95 3.17 -21.39
C LEU A 237 5.51 3.10 -20.91
N PHE A 238 4.61 3.65 -21.71
CA PHE A 238 3.19 3.66 -21.43
C PHE A 238 2.42 3.21 -22.66
N LEU A 239 1.55 2.21 -22.49
CA LEU A 239 0.48 1.96 -23.44
C LEU A 239 -0.62 2.98 -23.18
N GLN A 240 -0.73 3.98 -24.04
CA GLN A 240 -1.81 4.94 -24.05
C GLN A 240 -2.97 4.40 -24.89
N VAL A 241 -4.14 4.25 -24.29
CA VAL A 241 -5.38 3.84 -24.94
C VAL A 241 -6.36 5.02 -24.87
N SER A 242 -6.67 5.60 -26.02
CA SER A 242 -7.71 6.63 -26.12
C SER A 242 -9.07 5.93 -26.18
N MET A 243 -9.86 6.03 -25.11
CA MET A 243 -11.16 5.37 -25.08
C MET A 243 -12.23 6.12 -24.28
N SER A 244 -13.49 5.80 -24.56
CA SER A 244 -14.65 6.18 -23.75
C SER A 244 -15.33 4.92 -23.22
N SER A 245 -16.02 5.03 -22.09
CA SER A 245 -16.74 3.92 -21.47
C SER A 245 -18.15 4.37 -21.10
N SER A 246 -19.15 3.51 -21.26
CA SER A 246 -20.51 3.80 -20.79
C SER A 246 -20.67 3.64 -19.28
N VAL A 247 -19.71 2.99 -18.61
CA VAL A 247 -19.74 2.68 -17.18
C VAL A 247 -18.40 3.00 -16.53
N ASP A 248 -18.47 3.38 -15.26
CA ASP A 248 -17.30 3.39 -14.38
C ASP A 248 -16.80 1.97 -14.15
N SER A 249 -15.51 1.71 -14.39
CA SER A 249 -14.94 0.36 -14.29
C SER A 249 -13.42 0.41 -14.11
N THR A 250 -12.79 -0.73 -13.83
CA THR A 250 -11.35 -0.90 -13.99
C THR A 250 -11.05 -1.49 -15.37
N ALA A 251 -10.01 -1.00 -16.04
CA ALA A 251 -9.39 -1.66 -17.18
C ALA A 251 -8.01 -2.20 -16.78
N GLN A 252 -7.55 -3.25 -17.45
CA GLN A 252 -6.28 -3.90 -17.13
C GLN A 252 -5.52 -4.25 -18.41
N VAL A 253 -4.22 -3.99 -18.43
CA VAL A 253 -3.32 -4.42 -19.50
C VAL A 253 -2.44 -5.51 -18.97
N TYR A 254 -2.41 -6.65 -19.65
CA TYR A 254 -1.48 -7.74 -19.41
C TYR A 254 -0.40 -7.72 -20.49
N TYR A 255 0.84 -7.99 -20.10
CA TYR A 255 1.99 -8.06 -21.00
C TYR A 255 2.77 -9.36 -20.80
N ASP A 256 3.21 -9.97 -21.90
CA ASP A 256 4.00 -11.20 -21.87
C ASP A 256 5.49 -10.90 -21.98
N LEU A 257 6.27 -11.32 -20.98
CA LEU A 257 7.72 -11.19 -20.93
C LEU A 257 8.47 -12.48 -21.33
N GLY A 258 7.78 -13.42 -21.98
CA GLY A 258 8.27 -14.73 -22.42
C GLY A 258 7.77 -15.91 -21.58
N GLN A 259 6.80 -15.68 -20.69
CA GLN A 259 6.21 -16.68 -19.78
C GLN A 259 4.70 -16.85 -20.00
N GLY A 260 4.14 -16.23 -21.04
CA GLY A 260 2.71 -16.07 -21.22
C GLY A 260 2.13 -14.93 -20.38
N LEU A 261 0.84 -14.64 -20.61
CA LEU A 261 0.10 -13.61 -19.89
C LEU A 261 -0.23 -14.10 -18.47
N ASN A 262 0.08 -13.30 -17.45
CA ASN A 262 -0.20 -13.62 -16.06
C ASN A 262 -0.49 -12.35 -15.23
N GLU A 263 -1.11 -12.50 -14.06
CA GLU A 263 -1.50 -11.37 -13.19
C GLU A 263 -0.32 -10.53 -12.71
N ASN A 264 0.84 -11.16 -12.44
CA ASN A 264 2.03 -10.44 -11.98
C ASN A 264 2.58 -9.48 -13.05
N ASN A 265 2.27 -9.75 -14.32
CA ASN A 265 2.65 -8.95 -15.47
C ASN A 265 1.44 -8.19 -16.02
N SER A 266 0.80 -7.40 -15.17
CA SER A 266 -0.35 -6.59 -15.56
C SER A 266 -0.40 -5.26 -14.83
N VAL A 267 -1.09 -4.29 -15.42
CA VAL A 267 -1.33 -2.97 -14.83
C VAL A 267 -2.79 -2.60 -14.95
N ARG A 268 -3.38 -2.18 -13.83
CA ARG A 268 -4.79 -1.76 -13.72
C ARG A 268 -4.91 -0.25 -13.73
N MET A 269 -5.97 0.24 -14.36
CA MET A 269 -6.32 1.65 -14.38
C MET A 269 -7.83 1.82 -14.26
N TYR A 270 -8.26 2.79 -13.46
CA TYR A 270 -9.68 3.14 -13.41
C TYR A 270 -10.08 3.89 -14.66
N VAL A 271 -11.21 3.48 -15.24
CA VAL A 271 -11.84 4.07 -16.40
C VAL A 271 -13.15 4.70 -15.96
N THR A 272 -13.34 5.96 -16.36
CA THR A 272 -14.55 6.71 -16.03
C THR A 272 -15.62 6.46 -17.08
N GLY A 273 -16.85 6.24 -16.64
CA GLY A 273 -18.04 6.21 -17.48
C GLY A 273 -18.34 7.61 -18.02
N THR A 274 -17.97 7.87 -19.26
CA THR A 274 -18.23 9.12 -19.97
C THR A 274 -18.29 8.85 -21.46
N GLU A 275 -19.12 9.60 -22.19
CA GLU A 275 -19.18 9.55 -23.64
C GLU A 275 -17.95 10.23 -24.30
N SER A 276 -17.21 11.05 -23.55
CA SER A 276 -15.99 11.70 -24.03
C SER A 276 -14.82 10.73 -24.09
N ILE A 277 -14.11 10.66 -25.22
CA ILE A 277 -12.84 9.92 -25.31
C ILE A 277 -11.80 10.55 -24.38
N ARG A 278 -11.10 9.72 -23.61
CA ARG A 278 -10.00 10.08 -22.72
C ARG A 278 -8.80 9.18 -22.95
N ASP A 279 -7.62 9.70 -22.65
CA ASP A 279 -6.37 8.95 -22.74
C ASP A 279 -6.03 8.25 -21.42
N TYR A 280 -5.97 6.93 -21.44
CA TYR A 280 -5.58 6.09 -20.31
C TYR A 280 -4.18 5.52 -20.54
N ARG A 281 -3.26 5.66 -19.58
CA ARG A 281 -1.83 5.34 -19.77
C ARG A 281 -1.37 4.21 -18.86
N PHE A 282 -1.25 3.01 -19.39
CA PHE A 282 -0.82 1.82 -18.66
C PHE A 282 0.70 1.68 -18.68
N LYS A 283 1.33 1.63 -17.50
CA LYS A 283 2.78 1.50 -17.36
C LYS A 283 3.24 0.16 -17.93
N LEU A 284 4.23 0.18 -18.83
CA LEU A 284 4.86 -1.00 -19.42
C LEU A 284 6.32 -1.09 -18.94
N PRO A 285 6.82 -2.31 -18.67
CA PRO A 285 8.23 -2.49 -18.32
C PRO A 285 9.12 -2.19 -19.52
N ASN A 286 10.32 -1.65 -19.27
CA ASN A 286 11.37 -1.52 -20.28
C ASN A 286 12.07 -2.87 -20.54
N LYS A 287 11.28 -3.85 -20.98
CA LYS A 287 11.69 -5.22 -21.30
C LYS A 287 11.05 -5.60 -22.64
N LEU A 288 11.54 -6.68 -23.26
CA LEU A 288 10.95 -7.22 -24.48
C LEU A 288 9.55 -7.77 -24.17
N ILE A 289 8.51 -7.27 -24.86
CA ILE A 289 7.12 -7.71 -24.67
C ILE A 289 6.67 -8.51 -25.89
N TYR A 290 6.35 -9.78 -25.68
CA TYR A 290 5.99 -10.74 -26.74
C TYR A 290 4.50 -10.76 -27.09
N GLY A 291 3.66 -10.28 -26.17
CA GLY A 291 2.21 -10.28 -26.30
C GLY A 291 1.54 -9.23 -25.40
N LEU A 292 0.40 -8.72 -25.83
CA LEU A 292 -0.44 -7.80 -25.07
C LEU A 292 -1.90 -8.28 -25.05
N ARG A 293 -2.53 -8.14 -23.89
CA ARG A 293 -3.98 -8.30 -23.71
C ARG A 293 -4.53 -7.09 -22.99
N PHE A 294 -5.67 -6.61 -23.45
CA PHE A 294 -6.37 -5.47 -22.87
C PHE A 294 -7.75 -5.92 -22.39
N ASP A 295 -8.01 -5.75 -21.11
CA ASP A 295 -9.27 -6.07 -20.48
C ASP A 295 -9.99 -4.73 -20.24
N PRO A 296 -10.96 -4.36 -21.09
CA PRO A 296 -11.46 -3.00 -21.17
C PRO A 296 -12.37 -2.60 -20.00
N LEU A 297 -13.03 -3.57 -19.36
CA LEU A 297 -13.95 -3.39 -18.23
C LEU A 297 -13.85 -4.59 -17.27
N THR A 298 -14.38 -4.47 -16.06
CA THR A 298 -14.59 -5.58 -15.10
C THR A 298 -16.06 -5.98 -14.98
N THR A 299 -16.95 -5.21 -15.62
CA THR A 299 -18.41 -5.35 -15.61
C THR A 299 -18.96 -5.17 -17.03
N GLY A 300 -20.24 -5.45 -17.24
CA GLY A 300 -20.91 -5.17 -18.51
C GLY A 300 -20.99 -3.68 -18.84
N GLY A 301 -20.89 -3.35 -20.12
CA GLY A 301 -20.88 -1.97 -20.61
C GLY A 301 -20.42 -1.86 -22.06
N ARG A 302 -20.33 -0.63 -22.57
CA ARG A 302 -19.81 -0.33 -23.90
C ARG A 302 -18.52 0.48 -23.79
N VAL A 303 -17.54 0.15 -24.62
CA VAL A 303 -16.27 0.88 -24.72
C VAL A 303 -16.01 1.25 -26.16
N LYS A 304 -15.61 2.49 -26.42
CA LYS A 304 -15.11 2.90 -27.74
C LYS A 304 -13.63 3.18 -27.64
N ILE A 305 -12.83 2.48 -28.42
CA ILE A 305 -11.37 2.63 -28.48
C ILE A 305 -10.99 3.33 -29.77
N GLY A 306 -10.31 4.47 -29.66
CA GLY A 306 -9.68 5.18 -30.77
C GLY A 306 -8.25 4.73 -30.95
N ASP A 307 -7.30 5.57 -30.51
CA ASP A 307 -5.87 5.31 -30.67
C ASP A 307 -5.31 4.37 -29.58
N ILE A 308 -4.40 3.48 -29.99
CA ILE A 308 -3.57 2.67 -29.09
C ILE A 308 -2.11 3.01 -29.41
N LEU A 309 -1.44 3.70 -28.49
CA LEU A 309 -0.10 4.25 -28.68
C LEU A 309 0.84 3.72 -27.61
N VAL A 310 2.07 3.36 -27.99
CA VAL A 310 3.17 3.14 -27.04
C VAL A 310 3.97 4.44 -26.97
N THR A 311 4.03 5.04 -25.79
CA THR A 311 4.58 6.38 -25.55
C THR A 311 5.64 6.38 -24.44
N ASP A 312 6.59 7.32 -24.44
CA ASP A 312 7.32 7.69 -23.21
C ASP A 312 6.45 8.53 -22.29
N VAL A 313 6.89 8.77 -21.06
CA VAL A 313 6.23 9.70 -20.10
C VAL A 313 5.90 11.08 -20.70
N PHE A 314 6.64 11.55 -21.71
CA PHE A 314 6.46 12.84 -22.37
C PHE A 314 5.53 12.82 -23.59
N GLY A 315 4.90 11.68 -23.90
CA GLY A 315 3.98 11.53 -25.03
C GLY A 315 4.66 11.38 -26.39
N LYS A 316 5.98 11.12 -26.45
CA LYS A 316 6.64 10.72 -27.70
C LYS A 316 6.13 9.32 -28.06
N VAL A 317 5.49 9.21 -29.22
CA VAL A 317 5.01 7.94 -29.74
C VAL A 317 6.18 7.15 -30.31
N PHE A 318 6.43 5.96 -29.76
CA PHE A 318 7.37 4.98 -30.32
C PHE A 318 6.69 4.07 -31.33
N GLN A 319 5.46 3.68 -31.04
CA GLN A 319 4.71 2.78 -31.90
C GLN A 319 3.22 3.06 -31.77
N ARG A 320 2.50 3.02 -32.91
CA ARG A 320 1.02 3.02 -32.93
C ARG A 320 0.55 1.61 -33.24
N LEU A 321 -0.25 1.04 -32.37
CA LEU A 321 -0.89 -0.26 -32.57
C LEU A 321 -2.22 -0.02 -33.29
N ASP A 322 -2.48 -0.83 -34.31
CA ASP A 322 -3.67 -0.70 -35.14
C ASP A 322 -4.87 -1.31 -34.41
N TRP A 323 -5.79 -0.47 -33.95
CA TRP A 323 -7.00 -0.90 -33.26
C TRP A 323 -7.90 -1.80 -34.13
N ARG A 324 -7.74 -1.78 -35.47
CA ARG A 324 -8.45 -2.70 -36.38
C ARG A 324 -7.98 -4.15 -36.26
N GLN A 325 -6.85 -4.38 -35.60
CA GLN A 325 -6.30 -5.72 -35.37
C GLN A 325 -6.73 -6.29 -34.02
N LEU A 326 -7.49 -5.54 -33.20
CA LEU A 326 -8.05 -6.07 -31.95
C LEU A 326 -8.89 -7.32 -32.23
N LYS A 327 -8.75 -8.34 -31.39
CA LYS A 327 -9.56 -9.56 -31.49
C LYS A 327 -10.32 -9.78 -30.18
N PRO A 328 -11.60 -10.16 -30.23
CA PRO A 328 -12.31 -10.60 -29.03
C PRO A 328 -11.61 -11.84 -28.47
N GLY A 329 -11.31 -11.82 -27.17
CA GLY A 329 -10.72 -12.93 -26.44
C GLY A 329 -11.78 -13.68 -25.64
N ASN A 330 -12.18 -13.13 -24.49
CA ASN A 330 -13.15 -13.71 -23.57
C ASN A 330 -14.27 -12.71 -23.27
N GLN A 331 -15.51 -13.19 -23.08
CA GLN A 331 -16.69 -12.39 -22.67
C GLN A 331 -16.88 -11.04 -23.40
N ILE A 332 -16.58 -10.97 -24.69
CA ILE A 332 -16.91 -9.82 -25.56
C ILE A 332 -18.18 -10.17 -26.35
N GLN A 333 -19.25 -9.40 -26.17
CA GLN A 333 -20.52 -9.62 -26.89
C GLN A 333 -20.42 -9.19 -28.34
N SER A 334 -19.80 -8.03 -28.61
CA SER A 334 -19.56 -7.56 -29.98
C SER A 334 -18.32 -6.68 -30.05
N LEU A 335 -17.63 -6.74 -31.18
CA LEU A 335 -16.54 -5.84 -31.56
C LEU A 335 -16.82 -5.33 -32.98
N ILE A 336 -17.10 -4.04 -33.12
CA ILE A 336 -17.47 -3.39 -34.38
C ILE A 336 -16.41 -2.34 -34.72
N PHE A 337 -15.83 -2.42 -35.90
CA PHE A 337 -14.87 -1.43 -36.39
C PHE A 337 -15.61 -0.32 -37.14
N LEU A 338 -15.61 0.89 -36.59
CA LEU A 338 -16.16 2.10 -37.21
C LEU A 338 -15.06 2.85 -37.96
N ALA A 339 -15.37 3.99 -38.61
CA ALA A 339 -14.41 4.71 -39.43
C ALA A 339 -13.14 5.19 -38.67
N LYS A 340 -13.30 5.53 -37.38
CA LYS A 340 -12.23 6.12 -36.54
C LYS A 340 -11.99 5.41 -35.20
N GLU A 341 -12.82 4.43 -34.85
CA GLU A 341 -12.81 3.79 -33.53
C GLU A 341 -13.32 2.34 -33.62
N ALA A 342 -12.98 1.52 -32.62
CA ALA A 342 -13.58 0.22 -32.37
C ALA A 342 -14.61 0.34 -31.25
N GLU A 343 -15.85 -0.08 -31.50
CA GLU A 343 -16.90 -0.16 -30.49
C GLU A 343 -17.00 -1.60 -29.96
N ILE A 344 -16.84 -1.73 -28.64
CA ILE A 344 -16.86 -3.00 -27.91
C ILE A 344 -18.07 -3.01 -27.00
N THR A 345 -18.87 -4.07 -27.07
CA THR A 345 -19.95 -4.32 -26.11
C THR A 345 -19.58 -5.52 -25.25
N VAL A 346 -19.63 -5.33 -23.94
CA VAL A 346 -19.40 -6.33 -22.91
C VAL A 346 -20.76 -6.68 -22.27
N PRO A 347 -21.12 -7.97 -22.17
CA PRO A 347 -22.43 -8.38 -21.66
C PRO A 347 -22.59 -8.06 -20.16
N GLU A 348 -23.82 -7.80 -19.70
CA GLU A 348 -24.12 -7.35 -18.32
C GLU A 348 -23.56 -8.25 -17.21
N LYS A 349 -23.47 -9.56 -17.46
CA LYS A 349 -22.95 -10.55 -16.49
C LYS A 349 -21.46 -10.89 -16.69
N ALA A 350 -20.73 -10.13 -17.50
CA ALA A 350 -19.30 -10.33 -17.67
C ALA A 350 -18.54 -10.01 -16.39
N ASN A 351 -17.53 -10.81 -16.10
CA ASN A 351 -16.59 -10.64 -15.00
C ASN A 351 -15.12 -10.72 -15.46
N ASP A 352 -14.87 -11.07 -16.72
CA ASP A 352 -13.55 -11.25 -17.31
C ASP A 352 -13.56 -10.98 -18.84
N PRO A 353 -13.91 -9.75 -19.29
CA PRO A 353 -13.87 -9.41 -20.70
C PRO A 353 -12.43 -9.13 -21.16
N GLN A 354 -12.00 -9.80 -22.22
CA GLN A 354 -10.63 -9.76 -22.70
C GLN A 354 -10.59 -9.41 -24.19
N LEU A 355 -9.72 -8.48 -24.57
CA LEU A 355 -9.35 -8.18 -25.94
C LEU A 355 -7.88 -8.54 -26.16
N ALA A 356 -7.61 -9.35 -27.18
CA ALA A 356 -6.25 -9.61 -27.61
C ALA A 356 -5.75 -8.41 -28.42
N VAL A 357 -4.53 -7.94 -28.11
CA VAL A 357 -3.83 -6.88 -28.84
C VAL A 357 -2.66 -7.54 -29.58
N PRO A 358 -2.88 -8.06 -30.81
CA PRO A 358 -1.85 -8.81 -31.50
C PRO A 358 -0.66 -7.92 -31.87
N LEU A 359 0.54 -8.47 -31.66
CA LEU A 359 1.80 -7.85 -32.03
C LEU A 359 2.38 -8.59 -33.23
N LYS A 360 2.74 -7.87 -34.30
CA LYS A 360 3.42 -8.44 -35.48
C LYS A 360 4.83 -8.90 -35.13
N GLU A 361 5.51 -8.14 -34.29
CA GLU A 361 6.83 -8.43 -33.73
C GLU A 361 6.82 -8.09 -32.24
N PRO A 362 7.63 -8.77 -31.42
CA PRO A 362 7.81 -8.39 -30.01
C PRO A 362 8.20 -6.92 -29.89
N LEU A 363 7.58 -6.24 -28.94
CA LEU A 363 7.90 -4.85 -28.64
C LEU A 363 9.27 -4.80 -27.95
N ASP A 364 10.30 -4.47 -28.72
CA ASP A 364 11.66 -4.33 -28.24
C ASP A 364 12.02 -2.87 -28.01
N PHE A 365 12.14 -2.50 -26.74
CA PHE A 365 12.53 -1.16 -26.32
C PHE A 365 13.80 -1.14 -25.45
N VAL A 366 14.44 -2.30 -25.27
CA VAL A 366 15.61 -2.44 -24.41
C VAL A 366 16.74 -1.58 -24.98
N GLY A 367 17.18 -0.57 -24.21
CA GLY A 367 18.20 0.38 -24.64
C GLY A 367 17.72 1.44 -25.66
N LYS A 368 16.43 1.46 -26.03
CA LYS A 368 15.85 2.43 -26.98
C LYS A 368 15.11 3.59 -26.31
N LEU A 369 15.28 3.80 -25.01
CA LEU A 369 14.84 5.02 -24.33
C LEU A 369 15.94 6.08 -24.42
N PRO A 370 15.98 6.96 -25.44
CA PRO A 370 16.65 8.22 -25.27
C PRO A 370 15.80 8.97 -24.25
N PHE A 371 16.29 9.13 -23.02
CA PHE A 371 15.81 10.22 -22.17
C PHE A 371 15.93 11.45 -23.06
N PRO A 372 14.83 12.09 -23.54
CA PRO A 372 14.96 13.26 -24.37
C PRO A 372 15.41 14.37 -23.44
N LEU A 373 16.73 14.42 -23.17
CA LEU A 373 17.36 15.26 -22.16
C LEU A 373 16.81 16.67 -22.25
N TRP A 374 16.60 17.17 -23.47
CA TRP A 374 16.00 18.48 -23.73
C TRP A 374 14.55 18.66 -23.23
N ARG A 375 13.64 17.69 -23.41
CA ARG A 375 12.24 17.79 -22.93
C ARG A 375 12.14 17.59 -21.42
N GLY A 376 12.93 16.67 -20.87
CA GLY A 376 13.10 16.51 -19.43
C GLY A 376 13.68 17.78 -18.80
N LEU A 377 14.77 18.31 -19.36
CA LEU A 377 15.34 19.61 -19.00
C LEU A 377 14.32 20.73 -19.14
N LEU A 378 13.51 20.79 -20.20
CA LEU A 378 12.49 21.84 -20.35
C LEU A 378 11.42 21.77 -19.25
N LYS A 379 10.92 20.58 -18.89
CA LYS A 379 9.99 20.43 -17.76
C LYS A 379 10.65 20.78 -16.43
N ILE A 380 11.91 20.37 -16.22
CA ILE A 380 12.69 20.71 -15.02
C ILE A 380 12.97 22.22 -14.96
N ILE A 381 13.27 22.86 -16.09
CA ILE A 381 13.53 24.31 -16.20
C ILE A 381 12.24 25.10 -16.03
N THR A 382 11.14 24.73 -16.67
CA THR A 382 9.85 25.41 -16.51
C THR A 382 9.33 25.26 -15.08
N GLY A 383 9.39 24.06 -14.50
CA GLY A 383 9.13 23.83 -13.09
C GLY A 383 10.08 24.62 -12.18
N GLY A 384 11.38 24.69 -12.55
CA GLY A 384 12.42 25.45 -11.86
C GLY A 384 12.21 26.97 -11.91
N ILE A 385 11.70 27.51 -13.02
CA ILE A 385 11.38 28.94 -13.17
C ILE A 385 10.15 29.29 -12.33
N LEU A 386 9.07 28.49 -12.42
CA LEU A 386 7.89 28.63 -11.56
C LEU A 386 8.28 28.55 -10.07
N PHE A 387 9.19 27.64 -9.74
CA PHE A 387 9.78 27.48 -8.41
C PHE A 387 10.55 28.72 -7.95
N ILE A 388 11.43 29.28 -8.79
CA ILE A 388 12.22 30.48 -8.46
C ILE A 388 11.26 31.66 -8.25
N LEU A 389 10.28 31.82 -9.13
CA LEU A 389 9.28 32.88 -9.06
C LEU A 389 8.42 32.76 -7.79
N PHE A 390 7.95 31.55 -7.46
CA PHE A 390 7.15 31.32 -6.26
C PHE A 390 7.96 31.55 -4.98
N THR A 391 9.21 31.08 -4.95
CA THR A 391 10.12 31.29 -3.81
C THR A 391 10.46 32.78 -3.65
N ALA A 392 10.76 33.47 -4.75
CA ALA A 392 11.03 34.90 -4.74
C ALA A 392 9.81 35.70 -4.30
N LEU A 393 8.61 35.38 -4.81
CA LEU A 393 7.36 35.99 -4.39
C LEU A 393 7.09 35.74 -2.90
N PHE A 394 7.26 34.51 -2.42
CA PHE A 394 7.12 34.19 -1.00
C PHE A 394 8.09 35.00 -0.14
N ILE A 395 9.37 35.07 -0.51
CA ILE A 395 10.39 35.84 0.22
C ILE A 395 10.06 37.33 0.21
N LEU A 396 9.59 37.88 -0.91
CA LEU A 396 9.19 39.27 -1.04
C LEU A 396 7.98 39.59 -0.17
N VAL A 397 6.95 38.74 -0.21
CA VAL A 397 5.74 38.87 0.62
C VAL A 397 6.09 38.72 2.10
N TRP A 398 6.90 37.72 2.46
CA TRP A 398 7.34 37.47 3.82
C TRP A 398 8.15 38.66 4.36
N LYS A 399 9.18 39.12 3.64
CA LYS A 399 9.99 40.28 4.08
C LYS A 399 9.19 41.56 4.21
N LYS A 400 8.13 41.75 3.41
CA LYS A 400 7.29 42.95 3.44
C LYS A 400 6.20 42.88 4.51
N TRP A 401 5.73 41.69 4.86
CA TRP A 401 4.51 41.50 5.65
C TRP A 401 4.63 40.46 6.78
N ASP A 402 5.83 40.05 7.18
CA ASP A 402 6.08 39.05 8.23
C ASP A 402 5.30 39.32 9.51
N GLY A 403 5.27 40.56 9.98
CA GLY A 403 4.52 40.98 11.16
C GLY A 403 3.02 40.72 11.03
N ILE A 404 2.42 41.02 9.87
CA ILE A 404 0.99 40.78 9.62
C ILE A 404 0.70 39.29 9.45
N CYS A 405 1.55 38.56 8.71
CA CYS A 405 1.42 37.12 8.52
C CYS A 405 1.47 36.36 9.87
N LEU A 406 2.43 36.70 10.73
CA LEU A 406 2.56 36.11 12.06
C LEU A 406 1.39 36.49 12.95
N ALA A 407 0.96 37.76 12.94
CA ALA A 407 -0.22 38.20 13.70
C ALA A 407 -1.50 37.49 13.23
N SER A 408 -1.62 37.22 11.93
CA SER A 408 -2.76 36.47 11.37
C SER A 408 -2.74 35.01 11.80
N LEU A 409 -1.58 34.35 11.77
CA LEU A 409 -1.43 32.97 12.24
C LEU A 409 -1.72 32.86 13.74
N ASP A 410 -1.21 33.79 14.55
CA ASP A 410 -1.42 33.82 15.99
C ASP A 410 -2.83 34.33 16.37
N SER A 411 -3.67 34.72 15.40
CA SER A 411 -5.03 35.22 15.65
C SER A 411 -5.96 34.13 16.20
N SER A 412 -6.92 34.52 17.05
CA SER A 412 -7.95 33.63 17.55
C SER A 412 -8.83 33.04 16.45
N PHE A 413 -8.96 33.73 15.31
CA PHE A 413 -9.66 33.19 14.15
C PHE A 413 -8.95 31.94 13.63
N VAL A 414 -7.64 32.01 13.35
CA VAL A 414 -6.86 30.88 12.82
C VAL A 414 -6.66 29.78 13.86
N GLN A 415 -6.43 30.14 15.13
CA GLN A 415 -6.14 29.16 16.18
C GLN A 415 -7.39 28.49 16.75
N GLU A 416 -8.54 29.17 16.81
CA GLU A 416 -9.74 28.65 17.50
C GLU A 416 -10.91 28.44 16.53
N LYS A 417 -11.28 29.45 15.73
CA LYS A 417 -12.49 29.38 14.90
C LYS A 417 -12.32 28.51 13.66
N LEU A 418 -11.19 28.63 12.96
CA LEU A 418 -10.92 27.93 11.72
C LEU A 418 -10.87 26.39 11.89
N PRO A 419 -10.23 25.83 12.94
CA PRO A 419 -10.36 24.40 13.25
C PRO A 419 -11.81 23.93 13.43
N LEU A 420 -12.65 24.73 14.09
CA LEU A 420 -14.07 24.39 14.28
C LEU A 420 -14.85 24.44 12.96
N ILE A 421 -14.51 25.35 12.04
CA ILE A 421 -15.08 25.38 10.69
C ILE A 421 -14.71 24.10 9.92
N TYR A 422 -13.46 23.65 10.01
CA TYR A 422 -13.03 22.39 9.37
C TYR A 422 -13.84 21.21 9.88
N LEU A 423 -13.98 21.11 11.21
CA LEU A 423 -14.72 20.02 11.86
C LEU A 423 -16.22 20.06 11.57
N GLY A 424 -16.82 21.24 11.59
CA GLY A 424 -18.23 21.44 11.24
C GLY A 424 -18.50 21.06 9.78
N THR A 425 -17.60 21.43 8.87
CA THR A 425 -17.68 21.03 7.46
C THR A 425 -17.54 19.53 7.30
N ALA A 426 -16.51 18.92 7.91
CA ALA A 426 -16.30 17.47 7.89
C ALA A 426 -17.52 16.71 8.44
N PHE A 427 -18.10 17.18 9.55
CA PHE A 427 -19.30 16.59 10.13
C PHE A 427 -20.52 16.71 9.20
N GLY A 428 -20.71 17.87 8.56
CA GLY A 428 -21.75 18.05 7.56
C GLY A 428 -21.59 17.08 6.37
N LEU A 429 -20.36 16.86 5.91
CA LEU A 429 -20.06 15.90 4.84
C LEU A 429 -20.28 14.44 5.28
N ILE A 430 -19.91 14.08 6.51
CA ILE A 430 -20.17 12.77 7.11
C ILE A 430 -21.67 12.49 7.13
N LEU A 431 -22.48 13.45 7.61
CA LEU A 431 -23.93 13.33 7.62
C LEU A 431 -24.50 13.22 6.21
N ALA A 432 -24.07 14.10 5.29
CA ALA A 432 -24.52 14.05 3.90
C ALA A 432 -24.30 12.68 3.27
N MET A 433 -23.10 12.09 3.46
CA MET A 433 -22.81 10.74 2.98
C MET A 433 -23.71 9.70 3.66
N GLY A 434 -23.83 9.74 4.99
CA GLY A 434 -24.62 8.77 5.74
C GLY A 434 -26.11 8.75 5.39
N PHE A 435 -26.69 9.91 5.05
CA PHE A 435 -28.09 10.04 4.67
C PHE A 435 -28.37 9.76 3.18
N ILE A 436 -27.44 10.10 2.27
CA ILE A 436 -27.71 10.08 0.83
C ILE A 436 -27.24 8.76 0.19
N SER A 437 -26.23 8.10 0.74
CA SER A 437 -25.68 6.87 0.14
C SER A 437 -26.63 5.69 0.28
N GLY A 438 -26.70 4.86 -0.77
CA GLY A 438 -27.54 3.66 -0.82
C GLY A 438 -27.19 2.59 0.22
N LEU A 439 -28.03 1.56 0.31
CA LEU A 439 -27.76 0.38 1.14
C LEU A 439 -26.74 -0.54 0.45
N ASP A 440 -25.80 -1.13 1.21
CA ASP A 440 -24.78 -2.08 0.71
C ASP A 440 -23.85 -1.51 -0.38
N VAL A 441 -23.61 -0.20 -0.36
CA VAL A 441 -22.62 0.47 -1.22
C VAL A 441 -21.27 0.66 -0.52
N HIS A 442 -21.27 0.46 0.80
CA HIS A 442 -20.10 0.60 1.67
C HIS A 442 -19.56 -0.79 2.06
N PRO A 443 -18.24 -0.93 2.23
CA PRO A 443 -17.61 -2.21 2.56
C PRO A 443 -18.25 -2.89 3.76
N ASP A 444 -18.69 -4.13 3.56
CA ASP A 444 -19.21 -5.05 4.58
C ASP A 444 -20.37 -4.49 5.43
N GLU A 445 -21.00 -3.38 5.01
CA GLU A 445 -21.96 -2.67 5.85
C GLU A 445 -23.23 -3.49 6.07
N TRP A 446 -23.92 -3.88 5.01
CA TRP A 446 -25.17 -4.64 5.13
C TRP A 446 -24.92 -6.11 5.45
N ASN A 447 -24.13 -6.78 4.61
CA ASN A 447 -23.91 -8.22 4.72
C ASN A 447 -23.03 -8.64 5.91
N GLY A 448 -22.39 -7.69 6.58
CA GLY A 448 -21.54 -7.93 7.74
C GLY A 448 -21.98 -7.17 8.98
N HIS A 449 -21.74 -5.85 9.01
CA HIS A 449 -21.83 -5.03 10.22
C HIS A 449 -23.28 -4.87 10.73
N ILE A 450 -24.23 -4.54 9.86
CA ILE A 450 -25.63 -4.32 10.25
C ILE A 450 -26.29 -5.63 10.70
N LYS A 451 -26.04 -6.74 9.99
CA LYS A 451 -26.54 -8.06 10.40
C LYS A 451 -25.97 -8.49 11.75
N ALA A 452 -24.67 -8.30 11.98
CA ALA A 452 -24.05 -8.58 13.28
C ALA A 452 -24.63 -7.68 14.39
N ALA A 453 -24.81 -6.39 14.13
CA ALA A 453 -25.47 -5.48 15.07
C ALA A 453 -26.91 -5.92 15.39
N GLY A 454 -27.67 -6.38 14.40
CA GLY A 454 -29.06 -6.83 14.56
C GLY A 454 -29.25 -7.89 15.66
N TYR A 455 -28.24 -8.74 15.91
CA TYR A 455 -28.26 -9.70 17.02
C TYR A 455 -28.49 -9.01 18.38
N TYR A 456 -27.86 -7.85 18.62
CA TYR A 456 -27.96 -7.12 19.89
C TYR A 456 -29.26 -6.31 20.06
N LEU A 457 -30.19 -6.34 19.10
CA LEU A 457 -31.53 -5.77 19.30
C LEU A 457 -32.27 -6.48 20.43
N HIS A 458 -32.17 -7.82 20.45
CA HIS A 458 -32.89 -8.67 21.41
C HIS A 458 -31.97 -9.37 22.41
N ASN A 459 -30.65 -9.22 22.27
CA ASN A 459 -29.66 -9.87 23.12
C ASN A 459 -28.76 -8.85 23.84
N TRP A 460 -28.23 -9.26 24.99
CA TRP A 460 -27.30 -8.44 25.81
C TRP A 460 -25.90 -9.03 25.90
N LEU A 461 -25.75 -10.32 25.58
CA LEU A 461 -24.51 -11.07 25.71
C LEU A 461 -24.08 -11.64 24.35
N PRO A 462 -22.77 -11.72 24.07
CA PRO A 462 -22.28 -12.27 22.81
C PRO A 462 -22.71 -13.74 22.64
N PRO A 463 -23.00 -14.20 21.41
CA PRO A 463 -23.41 -15.58 21.18
C PRO A 463 -22.23 -16.55 21.19
N ALA A 464 -22.53 -17.83 21.35
CA ALA A 464 -21.61 -18.89 20.94
C ALA A 464 -21.44 -18.88 19.41
N VAL A 465 -20.28 -19.33 18.92
CA VAL A 465 -19.94 -19.31 17.49
C VAL A 465 -20.85 -20.23 16.67
N ASP A 466 -21.29 -21.33 17.27
CA ASP A 466 -22.17 -22.36 16.71
C ASP A 466 -23.67 -22.10 16.98
N ASP A 467 -24.02 -20.93 17.52
CA ASP A 467 -25.42 -20.55 17.77
C ASP A 467 -26.19 -20.39 16.44
N PRO A 468 -27.34 -21.05 16.25
CA PRO A 468 -28.15 -20.93 15.03
C PRO A 468 -28.54 -19.49 14.67
N ARG A 469 -28.61 -18.59 15.67
CA ARG A 469 -28.91 -17.17 15.46
C ARG A 469 -27.79 -16.43 14.74
N VAL A 470 -26.56 -16.94 14.79
CA VAL A 470 -25.39 -16.35 14.13
C VAL A 470 -25.33 -16.71 12.65
N GLU A 471 -25.95 -17.82 12.22
CA GLU A 471 -25.90 -18.28 10.83
C GLU A 471 -26.33 -17.21 9.82
N LYS A 472 -27.35 -16.41 10.15
CA LYS A 472 -27.87 -15.31 9.31
C LYS A 472 -26.90 -14.13 9.16
N THR A 473 -25.85 -14.09 9.96
CA THR A 473 -24.81 -13.04 9.96
C THR A 473 -23.54 -13.46 9.25
N LEU A 474 -23.46 -14.71 8.77
CA LEU A 474 -22.29 -15.24 8.10
C LEU A 474 -22.15 -14.63 6.69
N SER A 475 -20.94 -14.21 6.39
CA SER A 475 -20.51 -13.80 5.05
C SER A 475 -20.20 -15.01 4.15
N VAL A 476 -19.88 -14.75 2.88
CA VAL A 476 -19.43 -15.77 1.92
C VAL A 476 -18.17 -16.51 2.38
N PHE A 477 -17.38 -15.88 3.26
CA PHE A 477 -16.21 -16.49 3.90
C PHE A 477 -16.57 -17.44 5.05
N GLY A 478 -17.86 -17.64 5.36
CA GLY A 478 -18.30 -18.39 6.55
C GLY A 478 -17.95 -17.69 7.86
N PHE A 479 -17.71 -16.37 7.79
CA PHE A 479 -17.25 -15.54 8.90
C PHE A 479 -18.33 -14.54 9.36
N SER A 480 -18.43 -14.29 10.66
CA SER A 480 -19.27 -13.24 11.26
C SER A 480 -18.48 -12.34 12.20
N TYR A 481 -18.78 -11.04 12.20
CA TYR A 481 -18.19 -10.08 13.15
C TYR A 481 -18.52 -10.39 14.62
N LEU A 482 -19.57 -11.19 14.89
CA LEU A 482 -19.88 -11.66 16.24
C LEU A 482 -18.84 -12.64 16.78
N PHE A 483 -17.96 -13.17 15.94
CA PHE A 483 -16.83 -14.00 16.37
C PHE A 483 -15.76 -13.19 17.09
N TYR A 484 -15.69 -11.88 16.89
CA TYR A 484 -14.74 -11.03 17.61
C TYR A 484 -15.31 -10.54 18.95
N ASN A 485 -14.42 -10.03 19.81
CA ASN A 485 -14.81 -9.46 21.10
C ASN A 485 -15.33 -8.02 20.99
N ASP A 486 -15.73 -7.60 19.80
CA ASP A 486 -15.90 -6.19 19.47
C ASP A 486 -17.15 -5.60 20.11
N VAL A 487 -16.93 -4.75 21.12
CA VAL A 487 -18.01 -4.20 21.96
C VAL A 487 -18.89 -3.20 21.21
N ILE A 488 -18.44 -2.66 20.08
CA ILE A 488 -19.14 -1.61 19.35
C ILE A 488 -20.51 -2.07 18.83
N TYR A 489 -20.68 -3.33 18.43
CA TYR A 489 -21.97 -3.83 17.95
C TYR A 489 -23.04 -3.76 19.05
N PHE A 490 -22.66 -4.09 20.28
CA PHE A 490 -23.54 -3.94 21.44
C PHE A 490 -23.83 -2.47 21.73
N LEU A 491 -22.78 -1.64 21.87
CA LEU A 491 -22.92 -0.23 22.26
C LEU A 491 -23.72 0.57 21.24
N ALA A 492 -23.42 0.42 19.95
CA ALA A 492 -24.09 1.14 18.88
C ALA A 492 -25.58 0.81 18.86
N VAL A 493 -25.95 -0.47 18.97
CA VAL A 493 -27.36 -0.89 18.94
C VAL A 493 -28.12 -0.35 20.14
N LYS A 494 -27.55 -0.43 21.35
CA LYS A 494 -28.22 0.16 22.52
C LYS A 494 -28.34 1.68 22.39
N ALA A 495 -27.37 2.36 21.78
CA ALA A 495 -27.47 3.78 21.46
C ALA A 495 -28.57 4.07 20.42
N THR A 496 -28.77 3.20 19.42
CA THR A 496 -29.83 3.38 18.41
C THR A 496 -31.25 3.32 18.96
N LEU A 497 -31.46 2.74 20.15
CA LEU A 497 -32.78 2.68 20.79
C LEU A 497 -33.29 4.09 21.13
N PHE A 498 -32.40 5.01 21.50
CA PHE A 498 -32.76 6.42 21.73
C PHE A 498 -33.17 7.16 20.45
N LEU A 499 -32.67 6.71 19.28
CA LEU A 499 -33.01 7.28 17.98
C LEU A 499 -34.25 6.64 17.34
N SER A 500 -34.78 5.56 17.91
CA SER A 500 -35.88 4.77 17.33
C SER A 500 -37.17 5.57 17.13
N GLY A 501 -37.41 6.61 17.93
CA GLY A 501 -38.56 7.50 17.79
C GLY A 501 -38.39 8.59 16.72
N ILE A 502 -37.19 8.79 16.19
CA ILE A 502 -36.88 9.86 15.22
C ILE A 502 -36.55 9.28 13.84
N VAL A 503 -35.80 8.18 13.82
CA VAL A 503 -35.34 7.52 12.58
C VAL A 503 -35.82 6.09 12.59
N THR A 504 -36.69 5.75 11.64
CA THR A 504 -37.28 4.41 11.50
C THR A 504 -36.23 3.38 11.07
N ASP A 505 -35.45 3.73 10.04
CA ASP A 505 -34.48 2.84 9.42
C ASP A 505 -33.35 2.43 10.38
N PHE A 506 -33.23 1.13 10.62
CA PHE A 506 -32.24 0.60 11.55
C PHE A 506 -30.80 0.85 11.09
N TYR A 507 -30.52 0.66 9.79
CA TYR A 507 -29.18 0.91 9.24
C TYR A 507 -28.78 2.38 9.41
N LEU A 508 -29.69 3.31 9.12
CA LEU A 508 -29.43 4.74 9.24
C LEU A 508 -29.17 5.14 10.70
N ARG A 509 -29.92 4.57 11.66
CA ARG A 509 -29.62 4.77 13.09
C ARG A 509 -28.21 4.32 13.48
N LEU A 510 -27.72 3.22 12.91
CA LEU A 510 -26.35 2.75 13.13
C LEU A 510 -25.31 3.68 12.48
N ARG A 511 -25.55 4.19 11.27
CA ARG A 511 -24.70 5.23 10.65
C ARG A 511 -24.62 6.49 11.52
N LEU A 512 -25.77 6.93 12.04
CA LEU A 512 -25.86 8.07 12.96
C LEU A 512 -25.17 7.83 14.30
N ALA A 513 -25.12 6.59 14.80
CA ALA A 513 -24.33 6.25 15.97
C ALA A 513 -22.82 6.47 15.73
N ASN A 514 -22.31 6.12 14.54
CA ASN A 514 -20.94 6.44 14.15
C ASN A 514 -20.72 7.96 14.01
N ALA A 515 -21.62 8.67 13.33
CA ALA A 515 -21.55 10.13 13.22
C ALA A 515 -21.56 10.82 14.60
N PHE A 516 -22.33 10.31 15.56
CA PHE A 516 -22.37 10.82 16.92
C PHE A 516 -21.02 10.69 17.64
N LEU A 517 -20.25 9.61 17.38
CA LEU A 517 -18.89 9.49 17.91
C LEU A 517 -17.97 10.61 17.37
N PHE A 518 -18.13 11.01 16.11
CA PHE A 518 -17.41 12.17 15.56
C PHE A 518 -17.82 13.46 16.27
N LEU A 519 -19.12 13.67 16.48
CA LEU A 519 -19.64 14.83 17.21
C LEU A 519 -19.07 14.90 18.64
N LEU A 520 -18.94 13.78 19.34
CA LEU A 520 -18.29 13.73 20.66
C LEU A 520 -16.82 14.18 20.60
N LEU A 521 -16.09 13.82 19.55
CA LEU A 521 -14.72 14.30 19.34
C LEU A 521 -14.69 15.81 19.08
N ILE A 522 -15.63 16.35 18.29
CA ILE A 522 -15.77 17.79 18.06
C ILE A 522 -16.04 18.52 19.37
N ILE A 523 -17.01 18.06 20.16
CA ILE A 523 -17.35 18.67 21.45
C ILE A 523 -16.13 18.64 22.38
N THR A 524 -15.46 17.49 22.49
CA THR A 524 -14.27 17.33 23.33
C THR A 524 -13.14 18.27 22.91
N LEU A 525 -12.88 18.38 21.60
CA LEU A 525 -11.85 19.27 21.07
C LEU A 525 -12.23 20.73 21.22
N THR A 526 -13.49 21.10 21.05
CA THR A 526 -14.00 22.47 21.24
C THR A 526 -13.74 22.96 22.67
N LEU A 527 -14.01 22.11 23.66
CA LEU A 527 -13.75 22.41 25.07
C LEU A 527 -12.25 22.60 25.37
N LYS A 528 -11.37 22.07 24.51
CA LYS A 528 -9.90 22.08 24.68
C LYS A 528 -9.17 22.89 23.61
N ILE A 529 -9.90 23.62 22.76
CA ILE A 529 -9.36 24.12 21.49
C ILE A 529 -8.15 25.04 21.70
N LYS A 530 -8.16 25.86 22.75
CA LYS A 530 -7.05 26.78 23.08
C LYS A 530 -5.71 26.10 23.40
N ARG A 531 -5.71 24.79 23.67
CA ARG A 531 -4.53 24.03 24.13
C ARG A 531 -4.04 23.03 23.09
N VAL A 532 -4.98 22.40 22.40
CA VAL A 532 -4.72 21.27 21.50
C VAL A 532 -5.31 21.49 20.10
N GLN A 533 -5.52 22.73 19.66
CA GLN A 533 -6.07 23.06 18.33
C GLN A 533 -5.36 22.35 17.18
N TRP A 534 -4.04 22.21 17.26
CA TRP A 534 -3.22 21.57 16.22
C TRP A 534 -3.56 20.08 16.03
N THR A 535 -4.19 19.43 17.02
CA THR A 535 -4.63 18.03 16.92
C THR A 535 -5.79 17.86 15.94
N VAL A 536 -6.44 18.95 15.50
CA VAL A 536 -7.45 18.92 14.44
C VAL A 536 -6.91 18.30 13.15
N LEU A 537 -5.60 18.41 12.90
CA LEU A 537 -4.92 17.80 11.76
C LEU A 537 -5.31 16.32 11.60
N PHE A 538 -5.31 15.55 12.69
CA PHE A 538 -5.56 14.10 12.63
C PHE A 538 -7.02 13.73 12.38
N LEU A 539 -7.94 14.69 12.49
CA LEU A 539 -9.37 14.54 12.14
C LEU A 539 -9.66 14.92 10.69
N ILE A 540 -8.75 15.66 10.03
CA ILE A 540 -8.99 16.26 8.70
C ILE A 540 -7.93 15.88 7.66
N MET A 541 -6.84 15.22 8.06
CA MET A 541 -5.73 14.90 7.15
C MET A 541 -6.03 13.83 6.12
N THR A 542 -7.10 13.07 6.32
CA THR A 542 -7.57 12.10 5.35
C THR A 542 -9.09 12.14 5.26
N PRO A 543 -9.65 12.14 4.04
CA PRO A 543 -11.09 11.99 3.85
C PRO A 543 -11.59 10.57 4.17
N GLN A 544 -10.69 9.58 4.23
CA GLN A 544 -11.05 8.20 4.56
C GLN A 544 -11.61 8.10 5.99
N LEU A 545 -11.13 8.94 6.92
CA LEU A 545 -11.72 9.01 8.25
C LEU A 545 -13.18 9.43 8.14
N TRP A 546 -13.48 10.54 7.45
CA TRP A 546 -14.85 11.00 7.26
C TRP A 546 -15.72 9.91 6.63
N TYR A 547 -15.16 9.14 5.70
CA TYR A 547 -15.86 8.03 5.07
C TYR A 547 -16.21 6.91 6.04
N ILE A 548 -15.28 6.44 6.88
CA ILE A 548 -15.64 5.41 7.88
C ILE A 548 -16.62 5.92 8.93
N PHE A 549 -16.65 7.23 9.21
CA PHE A 549 -17.64 7.83 10.13
C PHE A 549 -19.03 7.94 9.51
N SER A 550 -19.18 7.90 8.18
CA SER A 550 -20.47 8.06 7.51
C SER A 550 -21.28 6.77 7.36
N TYR A 551 -20.68 5.60 7.59
CA TYR A 551 -21.37 4.31 7.50
C TYR A 551 -21.08 3.44 8.73
N PHE A 552 -21.89 2.41 8.97
CA PHE A 552 -21.70 1.57 10.16
C PHE A 552 -20.60 0.52 9.95
N ASN A 553 -19.58 0.57 10.80
CA ASN A 553 -18.45 -0.35 10.85
C ASN A 553 -17.81 -0.33 12.24
N ASN A 554 -16.81 -1.19 12.43
CA ASN A 554 -16.07 -1.31 13.68
C ASN A 554 -14.66 -0.67 13.67
N ASP A 555 -14.36 0.20 12.70
CA ASP A 555 -13.10 0.98 12.69
C ASP A 555 -13.23 2.27 13.49
N VAL A 556 -14.41 2.89 13.48
CA VAL A 556 -14.67 4.19 14.11
C VAL A 556 -14.40 4.18 15.60
N PHE A 557 -15.00 3.23 16.32
CA PHE A 557 -14.93 3.19 17.78
C PHE A 557 -13.50 3.07 18.34
N PRO A 558 -12.67 2.08 17.94
CA PRO A 558 -11.28 2.02 18.41
C PRO A 558 -10.49 3.27 18.05
N TRP A 559 -10.76 3.89 16.89
CA TRP A 559 -10.12 5.14 16.50
C TRP A 559 -10.54 6.33 17.40
N CYS A 560 -11.82 6.45 17.75
CA CYS A 560 -12.29 7.47 18.69
C CYS A 560 -11.62 7.32 20.05
N ILE A 561 -11.57 6.09 20.59
CA ILE A 561 -10.96 5.82 21.89
C ILE A 561 -9.45 6.10 21.86
N SER A 562 -8.76 5.74 20.78
CA SER A 562 -7.32 6.04 20.64
C SER A 562 -7.06 7.54 20.56
N MET A 563 -7.90 8.32 19.88
CA MET A 563 -7.80 9.80 19.87
C MET A 563 -8.06 10.41 21.25
N LEU A 564 -9.05 9.92 21.98
CA LEU A 564 -9.31 10.37 23.36
C LEU A 564 -8.10 10.08 24.27
N LEU A 565 -7.51 8.88 24.18
CA LEU A 565 -6.29 8.51 24.90
C LEU A 565 -5.10 9.37 24.50
N ALA A 566 -4.93 9.65 23.21
CA ALA A 566 -3.88 10.52 22.72
C ALA A 566 -4.03 11.93 23.34
N TRP A 567 -5.24 12.48 23.43
CA TRP A 567 -5.48 13.75 24.14
C TRP A 567 -5.21 13.64 25.64
N GLN A 568 -5.46 12.47 26.26
CA GLN A 568 -5.07 12.25 27.66
C GLN A 568 -3.55 12.35 27.85
N VAL A 569 -2.75 11.88 26.90
CA VAL A 569 -1.29 12.00 26.97
C VAL A 569 -0.83 13.44 26.70
N VAL A 570 -1.40 14.07 25.67
CA VAL A 570 -0.91 15.35 25.13
C VAL A 570 -1.31 16.58 25.94
N ASP A 571 -2.53 16.63 26.50
CA ASP A 571 -3.01 17.79 27.27
C ASP A 571 -2.49 17.72 28.72
N PRO A 572 -1.67 18.68 29.19
CA PRO A 572 -1.13 18.66 30.57
C PRO A 572 -2.20 18.63 31.67
N ASP A 573 -3.40 19.16 31.38
CA ASP A 573 -4.53 19.19 32.31
C ASP A 573 -5.51 18.03 32.12
N SER A 574 -5.13 17.03 31.34
CA SER A 574 -5.96 15.85 31.12
C SER A 574 -6.25 15.08 32.41
N SER A 575 -7.16 14.12 32.34
CA SER A 575 -7.44 13.23 33.48
C SER A 575 -6.20 12.38 33.80
N LEU A 576 -5.52 11.86 32.78
CA LEU A 576 -4.27 11.10 32.94
C LEU A 576 -3.18 11.93 33.63
N ASN A 577 -2.83 13.10 33.08
CA ASN A 577 -1.72 13.89 33.61
C ASN A 577 -2.01 14.38 35.04
N ARG A 578 -3.24 14.80 35.33
CA ARG A 578 -3.66 15.15 36.71
C ARG A 578 -3.60 13.97 37.67
N PHE A 579 -3.86 12.75 37.20
CA PHE A 579 -3.68 11.55 38.01
C PHE A 579 -2.19 11.25 38.25
N LEU A 580 -1.35 11.30 37.21
CA LEU A 580 0.08 11.00 37.31
C LEU A 580 0.84 12.00 38.21
N VAL A 581 0.52 13.29 38.13
CA VAL A 581 1.16 14.37 38.92
C VAL A 581 0.79 14.31 40.42
N GLY A 582 -0.35 13.70 40.80
CA GLY A 582 -0.76 13.63 42.20
C GLY A 582 0.30 13.01 43.13
N ALA A 583 0.33 13.41 44.39
CA ALA A 583 1.35 12.96 45.35
C ALA A 583 1.33 11.44 45.60
N ASP A 584 0.14 10.83 45.57
CA ASP A 584 -0.06 9.41 45.80
C ASP A 584 -1.07 8.80 44.81
N ILE A 585 -1.36 7.50 44.96
CA ILE A 585 -2.30 6.76 44.12
C ILE A 585 -3.78 7.12 44.36
N ARG A 586 -4.14 7.61 45.56
CA ARG A 586 -5.53 7.94 45.92
C ARG A 586 -5.93 9.31 45.36
N THR A 587 -4.96 10.20 45.25
CA THR A 587 -5.13 11.53 44.67
C THR A 587 -5.60 11.39 43.23
N ASN A 588 -6.76 11.98 42.90
CA ASN A 588 -7.36 11.93 41.56
C ASN A 588 -7.67 10.49 41.07
N LEU A 589 -7.92 9.52 41.95
CA LEU A 589 -8.15 8.11 41.59
C LEU A 589 -9.18 7.91 40.47
N GLY A 590 -10.32 8.62 40.53
CA GLY A 590 -11.38 8.53 39.52
C GLY A 590 -10.91 8.93 38.11
N LYS A 591 -9.90 9.80 38.00
CA LYS A 591 -9.29 10.16 36.72
C LYS A 591 -8.43 9.01 36.16
N GLY A 592 -7.75 8.26 37.03
CA GLY A 592 -7.05 7.03 36.66
C GLY A 592 -8.01 5.92 36.22
N VAL A 593 -9.13 5.76 36.94
CA VAL A 593 -10.20 4.81 36.57
C VAL A 593 -10.74 5.12 35.17
N PHE A 594 -11.04 6.39 34.87
CA PHE A 594 -11.50 6.81 33.55
C PHE A 594 -10.54 6.39 32.42
N VAL A 595 -9.22 6.59 32.59
CA VAL A 595 -8.22 6.17 31.60
C VAL A 595 -8.15 4.65 31.48
N GLY A 596 -8.22 3.93 32.61
CA GLY A 596 -8.27 2.46 32.61
C GLY A 596 -9.47 1.92 31.83
N ILE A 597 -10.65 2.55 31.98
CA ILE A 597 -11.85 2.19 31.22
C ILE A 597 -11.63 2.39 29.72
N LEU A 598 -11.04 3.51 29.29
CA LEU A 598 -10.74 3.74 27.87
C LEU A 598 -9.80 2.67 27.29
N ILE A 599 -8.74 2.30 28.02
CA ILE A 599 -7.82 1.23 27.59
C ILE A 599 -8.54 -0.13 27.56
N GLY A 600 -9.40 -0.42 28.55
CA GLY A 600 -10.22 -1.63 28.59
C GLY A 600 -11.17 -1.73 27.39
N LEU A 601 -11.86 -0.64 27.04
CA LEU A 601 -12.72 -0.58 25.85
C LEU A 601 -11.92 -0.77 24.55
N LEU A 602 -10.70 -0.22 24.48
CA LEU A 602 -9.83 -0.41 23.32
C LEU A 602 -9.32 -1.85 23.21
N LEU A 603 -9.03 -2.53 24.33
CA LEU A 603 -8.69 -3.96 24.36
C LEU A 603 -9.83 -4.83 23.82
N MET A 604 -11.08 -4.44 24.10
CA MET A 604 -12.30 -5.07 23.58
C MET A 604 -12.62 -4.69 22.13
N SER A 605 -11.81 -3.87 21.47
CA SER A 605 -12.04 -3.45 20.08
C SER A 605 -11.14 -4.24 19.11
N LYS A 606 -10.88 -3.72 17.90
CA LYS A 606 -10.04 -4.39 16.91
C LYS A 606 -8.60 -4.64 17.36
N LEU A 607 -8.08 -5.82 17.00
CA LEU A 607 -6.73 -6.28 17.33
C LEU A 607 -5.62 -5.39 16.78
N ASN A 608 -5.82 -4.72 15.64
CA ASN A 608 -4.80 -3.83 15.08
C ASN A 608 -4.51 -2.59 15.96
N TYR A 609 -5.35 -2.30 16.97
CA TYR A 609 -5.11 -1.24 17.95
C TYR A 609 -4.33 -1.71 19.19
N TRP A 610 -4.06 -3.00 19.34
CA TRP A 610 -3.27 -3.51 20.47
C TRP A 610 -1.84 -2.98 20.45
N ILE A 611 -1.30 -2.70 19.26
CA ILE A 611 0.00 -2.02 19.12
C ILE A 611 -0.01 -0.62 19.74
N TYR A 612 -1.14 0.10 19.64
CA TYR A 612 -1.31 1.41 20.25
C TYR A 612 -1.42 1.32 21.78
N ILE A 613 -2.06 0.28 22.30
CA ILE A 613 -2.10 0.03 23.76
C ILE A 613 -0.68 -0.23 24.28
N GLY A 614 0.09 -1.06 23.57
CA GLY A 614 1.51 -1.28 23.86
C GLY A 614 2.31 0.04 23.83
N TYR A 615 2.07 0.88 22.82
CA TYR A 615 2.66 2.21 22.72
C TYR A 615 2.36 3.09 23.94
N ILE A 616 1.11 3.17 24.39
CA ILE A 616 0.72 3.92 25.60
C ILE A 616 1.41 3.37 26.85
N GLY A 617 1.50 2.05 27.00
CA GLY A 617 2.27 1.42 28.09
C GLY A 617 3.75 1.83 28.05
N CYS A 618 4.37 1.80 26.88
CA CYS A 618 5.74 2.25 26.69
C CYS A 618 5.93 3.76 26.93
N ILE A 619 4.94 4.60 26.64
CA ILE A 619 4.94 6.03 27.03
C ILE A 619 4.94 6.17 28.56
N GLY A 620 4.15 5.36 29.26
CA GLY A 620 4.16 5.30 30.72
C GLY A 620 5.54 4.93 31.27
N LEU A 621 6.16 3.89 30.71
CA LEU A 621 7.52 3.48 31.07
C LEU A 621 8.55 4.56 30.75
N TRP A 622 8.45 5.21 29.59
CA TRP A 622 9.32 6.33 29.23
C TRP A 622 9.23 7.46 30.26
N GLY A 623 8.02 7.83 30.68
CA GLY A 623 7.80 8.85 31.70
C GLY A 623 8.43 8.49 33.05
N ILE A 624 8.33 7.21 33.46
CA ILE A 624 8.98 6.71 34.69
C ILE A 624 10.51 6.81 34.56
N LEU A 625 11.08 6.32 33.46
CA LEU A 625 12.54 6.20 33.32
C LEU A 625 13.22 7.55 33.09
N PHE A 626 12.62 8.44 32.29
CA PHE A 626 13.29 9.63 31.76
C PHE A 626 12.68 10.96 32.19
N ASP A 627 11.40 11.01 32.56
CA ASP A 627 10.71 12.28 32.89
C ASP A 627 10.50 12.49 34.40
N SER A 628 10.70 11.46 35.23
CA SER A 628 10.40 11.53 36.67
C SER A 628 11.64 11.44 37.57
N ALA A 629 11.57 12.19 38.68
CA ALA A 629 12.54 12.13 39.78
C ALA A 629 12.53 10.75 40.44
N ALA A 630 13.69 10.31 40.94
CA ALA A 630 13.90 8.94 41.39
C ALA A 630 12.93 8.49 42.50
N ASP A 631 12.57 9.41 43.39
CA ASP A 631 11.61 9.24 44.48
C ASP A 631 10.16 9.06 43.99
N HIS A 632 9.77 9.72 42.89
CA HIS A 632 8.41 9.63 42.33
C HIS A 632 8.18 8.42 41.41
N ARG A 633 9.25 7.76 40.95
CA ARG A 633 9.17 6.62 40.01
C ARG A 633 8.29 5.49 40.51
N PHE A 634 8.41 5.13 41.78
CA PHE A 634 7.65 4.02 42.36
C PHE A 634 6.15 4.33 42.47
N VAL A 635 5.79 5.60 42.74
CA VAL A 635 4.40 6.05 42.75
C VAL A 635 3.81 6.00 41.33
N LEU A 636 4.55 6.49 40.33
CA LEU A 636 4.12 6.43 38.94
C LEU A 636 3.94 4.98 38.45
N LEU A 637 4.84 4.07 38.82
CA LEU A 637 4.71 2.65 38.49
C LEU A 637 3.40 2.07 39.07
N LYS A 638 3.11 2.33 40.36
CA LYS A 638 1.85 1.90 40.99
C LYS A 638 0.61 2.46 40.27
N LYS A 639 0.66 3.71 39.81
CA LYS A 639 -0.43 4.35 39.07
C LYS A 639 -0.68 3.72 37.71
N TRP A 640 0.38 3.40 36.96
CA TRP A 640 0.25 2.70 35.68
C TRP A 640 -0.23 1.25 35.86
N ILE A 641 0.25 0.55 36.90
CA ILE A 641 -0.28 -0.77 37.27
C ILE A 641 -1.78 -0.68 37.59
N PHE A 642 -2.20 0.32 38.36
CA PHE A 642 -3.61 0.54 38.68
C PHE A 642 -4.46 0.79 37.43
N ILE A 643 -4.02 1.64 36.50
CA ILE A 643 -4.69 1.85 35.20
C ILE A 643 -4.82 0.51 34.45
N GLY A 644 -3.75 -0.30 34.43
CA GLY A 644 -3.75 -1.64 33.84
C GLY A 644 -4.76 -2.59 34.50
N CYS A 645 -4.83 -2.62 35.84
CA CYS A 645 -5.80 -3.42 36.57
C CYS A 645 -7.24 -3.02 36.25
N VAL A 646 -7.54 -1.72 36.16
CA VAL A 646 -8.87 -1.24 35.77
C VAL A 646 -9.19 -1.65 34.32
N ALA A 647 -8.24 -1.50 33.39
CA ALA A 647 -8.42 -1.94 32.00
C ALA A 647 -8.73 -3.43 31.90
N LEU A 648 -8.00 -4.26 32.65
CA LEU A 648 -8.25 -5.70 32.74
C LEU A 648 -9.59 -6.03 33.39
N ALA A 649 -10.02 -5.28 34.41
CA ALA A 649 -11.32 -5.46 35.03
C ALA A 649 -12.50 -5.16 34.08
N VAL A 650 -12.29 -4.28 33.08
CA VAL A 650 -13.27 -4.03 32.01
C VAL A 650 -13.22 -5.13 30.95
N TYR A 651 -12.02 -5.56 30.53
CA TYR A 651 -11.84 -6.50 29.43
C TYR A 651 -12.13 -7.97 29.81
N LEU A 652 -11.59 -8.45 30.94
CA LEU A 652 -11.59 -9.87 31.31
C LEU A 652 -12.98 -10.47 31.50
N PRO A 653 -13.98 -9.80 32.10
CA PRO A 653 -15.31 -10.39 32.24
C PRO A 653 -15.96 -10.70 30.89
N PHE A 654 -15.85 -9.79 29.92
CA PHE A 654 -16.41 -9.98 28.59
C PHE A 654 -15.66 -11.05 27.80
N TYR A 655 -14.31 -10.99 27.81
CA TYR A 655 -13.48 -12.02 27.19
C TYR A 655 -13.73 -13.40 27.78
N GLY A 656 -13.77 -13.49 29.12
CA GLY A 656 -14.00 -14.73 29.85
C GLY A 656 -15.37 -15.33 29.55
N TYR A 657 -16.43 -14.51 29.52
CA TYR A 657 -17.76 -14.97 29.10
C TYR A 657 -17.75 -15.48 27.65
N ASN A 658 -17.12 -14.75 26.72
CA ASN A 658 -17.06 -15.16 25.31
C ASN A 658 -16.30 -16.47 25.12
N GLN A 659 -15.25 -16.72 25.92
CA GLN A 659 -14.57 -18.03 25.93
C GLN A 659 -15.44 -19.11 26.57
N TYR A 660 -16.09 -18.81 27.69
CA TYR A 660 -16.96 -19.75 28.41
C TYR A 660 -18.11 -20.28 27.54
N VAL A 661 -18.84 -19.41 26.83
CA VAL A 661 -19.94 -19.84 25.94
C VAL A 661 -19.46 -20.64 24.72
N ASN A 662 -18.15 -20.64 24.46
CA ASN A 662 -17.52 -21.41 23.41
C ASN A 662 -16.67 -22.57 23.96
N ASP A 663 -16.94 -23.01 25.19
CA ASP A 663 -16.26 -24.14 25.85
C ASP A 663 -14.73 -23.98 25.91
N PHE A 664 -14.24 -22.74 25.93
CA PHE A 664 -12.82 -22.39 25.81
C PHE A 664 -12.12 -22.91 24.53
N ASN A 665 -12.87 -23.40 23.55
CA ASN A 665 -12.39 -23.94 22.27
C ASN A 665 -12.87 -23.09 21.07
N LYS A 666 -13.04 -21.78 21.28
CA LYS A 666 -13.62 -20.86 20.30
C LYS A 666 -12.95 -20.91 18.93
N SER A 667 -11.62 -20.96 18.88
CA SER A 667 -10.87 -21.00 17.62
C SER A 667 -11.21 -22.24 16.79
N GLU A 668 -11.37 -23.40 17.43
CA GLU A 668 -11.75 -24.65 16.77
C GLU A 668 -13.20 -24.58 16.27
N LYS A 669 -14.13 -24.07 17.09
CA LYS A 669 -15.53 -23.84 16.67
C LYS A 669 -15.62 -22.92 15.47
N ILE A 670 -14.83 -21.84 15.41
CA ILE A 670 -14.77 -20.94 14.25
C ILE A 670 -14.36 -21.72 13.00
N MET A 671 -13.33 -22.56 13.08
CA MET A 671 -12.88 -23.35 11.93
C MET A 671 -13.95 -24.34 11.44
N ILE A 672 -14.68 -24.98 12.36
CA ILE A 672 -15.80 -25.88 12.03
C ILE A 672 -16.93 -25.11 11.31
N VAL A 673 -17.29 -23.92 11.81
CA VAL A 673 -18.34 -23.09 11.20
C VAL A 673 -17.91 -22.59 9.82
N ILE A 674 -16.67 -22.14 9.65
CA ILE A 674 -16.13 -21.75 8.33
C ILE A 674 -16.18 -22.94 7.37
N GLU A 675 -15.73 -24.13 7.79
CA GLU A 675 -15.75 -25.34 6.94
C GLU A 675 -17.17 -25.70 6.50
N LYS A 676 -18.16 -25.52 7.38
CA LYS A 676 -19.57 -25.81 7.10
C LYS A 676 -20.20 -24.82 6.13
N PHE A 677 -19.99 -23.51 6.32
CA PHE A 677 -20.77 -22.45 5.65
C PHE A 677 -20.02 -21.62 4.61
N ALA A 678 -18.69 -21.62 4.60
CA ALA A 678 -17.94 -20.83 3.62
C ALA A 678 -18.13 -21.38 2.20
N ALA A 679 -18.10 -20.50 1.19
CA ALA A 679 -18.08 -20.97 -0.20
C ALA A 679 -16.82 -21.81 -0.46
N PRO A 680 -16.86 -22.77 -1.42
CA PRO A 680 -15.82 -23.80 -1.57
C PRO A 680 -14.38 -23.25 -1.59
N GLN A 681 -14.13 -22.14 -2.27
CA GLN A 681 -12.81 -21.50 -2.38
C GLN A 681 -12.26 -20.91 -1.07
N PHE A 682 -13.11 -20.67 -0.07
CA PHE A 682 -12.73 -20.09 1.23
C PHE A 682 -12.62 -21.16 2.33
N LYS A 683 -12.93 -22.42 2.03
CA LYS A 683 -12.89 -23.50 3.04
C LYS A 683 -11.46 -23.86 3.43
N PRO A 684 -11.18 -24.09 4.73
CA PRO A 684 -9.92 -24.63 5.20
C PRO A 684 -9.52 -25.94 4.50
N SER A 685 -10.48 -26.84 4.27
CA SER A 685 -10.21 -28.13 3.61
C SER A 685 -9.74 -27.97 2.15
N THR A 686 -10.32 -27.01 1.41
CA THR A 686 -9.90 -26.68 0.04
C THR A 686 -8.45 -26.22 0.04
N LEU A 687 -8.10 -25.30 0.94
CA LEU A 687 -6.74 -24.77 1.05
C LEU A 687 -5.69 -25.82 1.40
N MET A 688 -6.06 -26.87 2.15
CA MET A 688 -5.15 -27.97 2.48
C MET A 688 -5.00 -29.00 1.34
N LYS A 689 -6.08 -29.29 0.61
CA LYS A 689 -6.10 -30.32 -0.44
C LYS A 689 -5.62 -29.80 -1.78
N ASP A 690 -6.07 -28.61 -2.14
CA ASP A 690 -5.74 -27.94 -3.40
C ASP A 690 -5.63 -26.42 -3.17
N PRO A 691 -4.43 -25.94 -2.78
CA PRO A 691 -4.18 -24.52 -2.57
C PRO A 691 -4.50 -23.66 -3.79
N SER A 692 -4.41 -24.20 -5.02
CA SER A 692 -4.65 -23.47 -6.27
C SER A 692 -6.12 -23.14 -6.49
N SER A 693 -7.02 -24.04 -6.05
CA SER A 693 -8.48 -23.85 -6.08
C SER A 693 -9.02 -22.96 -4.94
N SER A 694 -8.16 -22.60 -3.97
CA SER A 694 -8.54 -21.69 -2.89
C SER A 694 -8.43 -20.21 -3.29
N TYR A 695 -9.20 -19.33 -2.64
CA TYR A 695 -9.25 -17.91 -2.96
C TYR A 695 -7.84 -17.27 -2.99
N LYS A 696 -7.52 -16.57 -4.08
CA LYS A 696 -6.17 -16.08 -4.39
C LYS A 696 -5.49 -15.36 -3.21
N GLY A 697 -6.21 -14.50 -2.49
CA GLY A 697 -5.66 -13.70 -1.38
C GLY A 697 -5.46 -14.41 -0.04
N LEU A 698 -5.98 -15.64 0.15
CA LEU A 698 -5.87 -16.35 1.42
C LEU A 698 -4.49 -17.01 1.60
N ARG A 699 -3.93 -16.90 2.82
CA ARG A 699 -2.72 -17.57 3.30
C ARG A 699 -1.58 -17.61 2.26
N LEU A 700 -1.22 -16.45 1.71
CA LEU A 700 -0.20 -16.33 0.66
C LEU A 700 1.13 -17.02 1.01
N ARG A 701 1.57 -16.91 2.28
CA ARG A 701 2.76 -17.62 2.78
C ARG A 701 2.67 -19.13 2.57
N ASP A 702 1.52 -19.72 2.87
CA ASP A 702 1.33 -21.17 2.82
C ASP A 702 1.12 -21.66 1.39
N LYS A 703 0.80 -20.74 0.46
CA LYS A 703 0.83 -20.95 -1.00
C LYS A 703 2.21 -20.78 -1.62
N GLY A 704 3.24 -20.50 -0.82
CA GLY A 704 4.62 -20.37 -1.27
C GLY A 704 5.05 -18.96 -1.70
N HIS A 705 4.17 -17.95 -1.62
CA HIS A 705 4.55 -16.57 -1.94
C HIS A 705 5.48 -16.00 -0.88
N SER A 706 6.60 -15.42 -1.31
CA SER A 706 7.56 -14.81 -0.38
C SER A 706 7.09 -13.43 0.07
N PHE A 707 7.53 -12.99 1.25
CA PHE A 707 7.21 -11.64 1.74
C PHE A 707 7.75 -10.55 0.78
N GLN A 708 8.94 -10.75 0.22
CA GLN A 708 9.54 -9.80 -0.71
C GLN A 708 8.71 -9.69 -1.99
N GLU A 709 8.33 -10.81 -2.60
CA GLU A 709 7.48 -10.85 -3.79
C GLU A 709 6.20 -10.02 -3.62
N VAL A 710 5.50 -10.23 -2.50
CA VAL A 710 4.18 -9.63 -2.28
C VAL A 710 4.23 -8.14 -1.90
N PHE A 711 5.17 -7.73 -1.05
CA PHE A 711 5.15 -6.38 -0.45
C PHE A 711 6.25 -5.46 -0.95
N ILE A 712 7.27 -5.99 -1.59
CA ILE A 712 8.43 -5.24 -2.05
C ILE A 712 8.47 -5.18 -3.57
N GLN A 713 8.41 -6.34 -4.23
CA GLN A 713 8.51 -6.43 -5.69
C GLN A 713 7.21 -5.97 -6.33
N ASN A 714 6.07 -6.41 -5.80
CA ASN A 714 4.76 -5.92 -6.21
C ASN A 714 4.39 -4.60 -5.46
N PRO A 715 4.13 -3.48 -6.18
CA PRO A 715 3.67 -2.23 -5.55
C PRO A 715 2.21 -2.24 -5.08
N ASP A 716 1.38 -3.18 -5.57
CA ASP A 716 -0.08 -3.18 -5.38
C ASP A 716 -0.50 -3.00 -3.93
N TRP A 717 0.14 -3.72 -3.01
CA TRP A 717 -0.22 -3.61 -1.59
C TRP A 717 0.02 -2.20 -1.06
N ARG A 718 1.17 -1.60 -1.42
CA ARG A 718 1.57 -0.26 -0.96
C ARG A 718 0.66 0.79 -1.55
N ASP A 719 0.38 0.70 -2.85
CA ASP A 719 -0.42 1.65 -3.60
C ASP A 719 -1.88 1.63 -3.14
N LEU A 720 -2.48 0.45 -3.01
CA LEU A 720 -3.86 0.31 -2.54
C LEU A 720 -3.99 0.73 -1.08
N SER A 721 -3.03 0.35 -0.21
CA SER A 721 -3.04 0.79 1.19
C SER A 721 -2.91 2.30 1.31
N PHE A 722 -2.07 2.94 0.49
CA PHE A 722 -1.92 4.40 0.46
C PHE A 722 -3.19 5.09 -0.06
N LYS A 723 -3.69 4.67 -1.23
CA LYS A 723 -4.88 5.27 -1.86
C LYS A 723 -6.10 5.14 -0.96
N SER A 724 -6.28 3.98 -0.33
CA SER A 724 -7.35 3.75 0.65
C SER A 724 -7.12 4.40 2.00
N PHE A 725 -5.89 4.77 2.35
CA PHE A 725 -5.69 5.64 3.50
C PHE A 725 -6.16 7.07 3.19
N PHE A 726 -6.03 7.54 1.95
CA PHE A 726 -6.24 8.94 1.57
C PHE A 726 -7.44 9.20 0.65
N GLY A 727 -8.42 8.29 0.55
CA GLY A 727 -9.65 8.50 -0.20
C GLY A 727 -9.83 7.50 -1.35
N LEU A 728 -10.10 6.24 -0.97
CA LEU A 728 -10.59 5.18 -1.85
C LEU A 728 -11.92 4.68 -1.27
N TYR A 729 -12.98 4.81 -2.05
CA TYR A 729 -14.35 4.61 -1.57
C TYR A 729 -15.02 3.36 -2.17
N GLY A 730 -16.18 3.00 -1.62
CA GLY A 730 -16.85 1.73 -1.93
C GLY A 730 -16.04 0.52 -1.45
N TYR A 731 -16.28 -0.64 -2.04
CA TYR A 731 -15.47 -1.87 -2.00
C TYR A 731 -14.11 -1.72 -2.70
N MET A 732 -13.42 -0.60 -2.50
CA MET A 732 -12.12 -0.26 -3.07
C MET A 732 -12.12 0.02 -4.58
N GLN A 733 -13.26 0.41 -5.16
CA GLN A 733 -13.38 0.70 -6.59
C GLN A 733 -13.34 2.18 -6.97
N PHE A 734 -13.75 3.09 -6.07
CA PHE A 734 -13.90 4.52 -6.43
C PHE A 734 -12.65 5.31 -6.05
N LEU A 735 -11.73 5.39 -6.99
CA LEU A 735 -10.45 6.09 -6.86
C LEU A 735 -10.61 7.59 -7.11
N SER A 736 -9.87 8.40 -6.36
CA SER A 736 -9.70 9.82 -6.69
C SER A 736 -8.73 9.98 -7.87
N ASP A 737 -8.72 11.15 -8.50
CA ASP A 737 -7.83 11.43 -9.64
C ASP A 737 -6.34 11.28 -9.26
N SER A 738 -5.49 10.96 -10.24
CA SER A 738 -4.04 10.80 -10.03
C SER A 738 -3.39 12.07 -9.45
N ASP A 739 -3.83 13.24 -9.91
CA ASP A 739 -3.31 14.53 -9.48
C ASP A 739 -3.59 14.79 -7.99
N TYR A 740 -4.74 14.31 -7.50
CA TYR A 740 -5.08 14.37 -6.09
C TYR A 740 -4.10 13.56 -5.24
N TYR A 741 -3.87 12.29 -5.60
CA TYR A 741 -2.93 11.44 -4.84
C TYR A 741 -1.50 11.99 -4.90
N GLN A 742 -1.09 12.56 -6.03
CA GLN A 742 0.20 13.21 -6.17
C GLN A 742 0.33 14.43 -5.23
N ALA A 743 -0.71 15.26 -5.15
CA ALA A 743 -0.74 16.40 -4.24
C ALA A 743 -0.68 15.96 -2.76
N VAL A 744 -1.36 14.87 -2.41
CA VAL A 744 -1.28 14.27 -1.07
C VAL A 744 0.14 13.79 -0.76
N ILE A 745 0.79 13.06 -1.68
CA ILE A 745 2.18 12.59 -1.51
C ILE A 745 3.12 13.78 -1.28
N TYR A 746 3.06 14.81 -2.12
CA TYR A 746 3.91 16.00 -1.98
C TYR A 746 3.67 16.75 -0.68
N THR A 747 2.41 16.87 -0.26
CA THR A 747 2.04 17.55 0.98
C THR A 747 2.54 16.78 2.21
N LEU A 748 2.36 15.46 2.24
CA LEU A 748 2.88 14.60 3.31
C LEU A 748 4.40 14.61 3.35
N GLY A 749 5.06 14.48 2.20
CA GLY A 749 6.51 14.55 2.07
C GLY A 749 7.03 15.86 2.64
N ALA A 750 6.50 17.00 2.18
CA ALA A 750 6.87 18.33 2.67
C ALA A 750 6.66 18.46 4.19
N PHE A 751 5.53 17.99 4.71
CA PHE A 751 5.20 18.03 6.12
C PHE A 751 6.19 17.22 6.97
N PHE A 752 6.43 15.95 6.63
CA PHE A 752 7.30 15.09 7.42
C PHE A 752 8.78 15.43 7.27
N ILE A 753 9.22 15.90 6.10
CA ILE A 753 10.58 16.42 5.91
C ILE A 753 10.80 17.65 6.80
N LEU A 754 9.82 18.56 6.86
CA LEU A 754 9.88 19.72 7.74
C LEU A 754 9.97 19.30 9.22
N VAL A 755 9.11 18.37 9.66
CA VAL A 755 9.17 17.84 11.03
C VAL A 755 10.53 17.19 11.29
N PHE A 756 11.04 16.37 10.38
CA PHE A 756 12.32 15.69 10.52
C PHE A 756 13.49 16.67 10.67
N ILE A 757 13.59 17.66 9.78
CA ILE A 757 14.60 18.72 9.84
C ILE A 757 14.48 19.46 11.17
N TYR A 758 13.27 19.85 11.55
CA TYR A 758 13.05 20.55 12.80
C TYR A 758 13.53 19.73 14.01
N VAL A 759 13.13 18.46 14.10
CA VAL A 759 13.54 17.53 15.16
C VAL A 759 15.06 17.36 15.21
N ALA A 760 15.69 17.11 14.06
CA ALA A 760 17.12 16.82 13.99
C ALA A 760 18.00 18.00 14.42
N PHE A 761 17.58 19.24 14.13
CA PHE A 761 18.42 20.43 14.36
C PHE A 761 18.06 21.24 15.59
N THR A 762 16.86 21.10 16.15
CA THR A 762 16.38 21.99 17.21
C THR A 762 16.10 21.30 18.54
N LEU A 763 15.79 20.00 18.52
CA LEU A 763 15.39 19.29 19.73
C LEU A 763 16.59 18.69 20.49
N PRO A 764 16.50 18.57 21.83
CA PRO A 764 17.52 17.88 22.60
C PRO A 764 17.55 16.37 22.29
N THR A 765 18.68 15.71 22.55
CA THR A 765 18.89 14.27 22.29
C THR A 765 17.76 13.39 22.80
N LYS A 766 17.24 13.69 23.99
CA LYS A 766 16.14 12.94 24.60
C LYS A 766 14.87 12.96 23.75
N ASP A 767 14.49 14.12 23.22
CA ASP A 767 13.31 14.24 22.38
C ASP A 767 13.54 13.65 20.99
N ILE A 768 14.77 13.72 20.46
CA ILE A 768 15.14 13.00 19.23
C ILE A 768 14.96 11.48 19.41
N LEU A 769 15.43 10.92 20.52
CA LEU A 769 15.23 9.50 20.85
C LEU A 769 13.74 9.16 20.99
N PHE A 770 12.96 10.07 21.57
CA PHE A 770 11.50 9.90 21.63
C PHE A 770 10.86 9.88 20.23
N PHE A 771 11.32 10.73 19.30
CA PHE A 771 10.86 10.70 17.90
C PHE A 771 11.23 9.40 17.18
N LEU A 772 12.43 8.86 17.41
CA LEU A 772 12.80 7.54 16.88
C LEU A 772 11.92 6.43 17.45
N PHE A 773 11.60 6.52 18.74
CA PHE A 773 10.66 5.62 19.40
C PHE A 773 9.25 5.72 18.78
N VAL A 774 8.76 6.92 18.46
CA VAL A 774 7.49 7.10 17.72
C VAL A 774 7.57 6.45 16.33
N LEU A 775 8.64 6.70 15.58
CA LEU A 775 8.84 6.13 14.24
C LEU A 775 8.89 4.59 14.27
N PHE A 776 9.50 4.00 15.29
CA PHE A 776 9.51 2.55 15.50
C PHE A 776 8.09 1.98 15.58
N PHE A 777 7.18 2.61 16.32
CA PHE A 777 5.78 2.15 16.43
C PHE A 777 4.98 2.37 15.13
N VAL A 778 5.29 3.41 14.36
CA VAL A 778 4.73 3.60 13.02
C VAL A 778 5.15 2.46 12.08
N ILE A 779 6.44 2.12 12.06
CA ILE A 779 6.98 1.01 11.27
C ILE A 779 6.40 -0.33 11.72
N LEU A 780 6.27 -0.54 13.03
CA LEU A 780 5.69 -1.76 13.58
C LEU A 780 4.20 -1.92 13.19
N THR A 781 3.44 -0.82 13.12
CA THR A 781 2.05 -0.84 12.64
C THR A 781 1.98 -1.25 11.16
N LEU A 782 2.86 -0.71 10.31
CA LEU A 782 2.98 -1.13 8.91
C LEU A 782 3.38 -2.61 8.79
N GLY A 783 4.36 -3.06 9.58
CA GLY A 783 4.82 -4.43 9.62
C GLY A 783 3.74 -5.43 10.05
N LEU A 784 2.90 -5.08 11.01
CA LEU A 784 1.77 -5.91 11.42
C LEU A 784 0.72 -6.04 10.31
N SER A 785 0.43 -4.96 9.59
CA SER A 785 -0.55 -4.98 8.49
C SER A 785 -0.07 -5.81 7.30
N THR A 786 1.22 -5.72 6.94
CA THR A 786 1.82 -6.54 5.88
C THR A 786 1.92 -8.01 6.31
N TYR A 787 2.35 -8.28 7.55
CA TYR A 787 2.40 -9.64 8.09
C TYR A 787 1.03 -10.32 8.09
N HIS A 788 -0.02 -9.60 8.51
CA HIS A 788 -1.38 -10.11 8.46
C HIS A 788 -1.82 -10.42 7.02
N SER A 789 -1.50 -9.52 6.08
CA SER A 789 -1.79 -9.70 4.66
C SER A 789 -1.06 -10.90 4.04
N TRP A 790 0.08 -11.28 4.61
CA TRP A 790 0.89 -12.39 4.14
C TRP A 790 0.41 -13.75 4.67
N VAL A 791 0.03 -13.79 5.95
CA VAL A 791 -0.23 -15.05 6.66
C VAL A 791 -1.71 -15.42 6.66
N ASN A 792 -2.61 -14.45 6.69
CA ASN A 792 -4.04 -14.71 6.86
C ASN A 792 -4.83 -14.43 5.58
N ASP A 793 -5.00 -13.17 5.24
CA ASP A 793 -5.79 -12.71 4.11
C ASP A 793 -5.22 -11.41 3.57
N TYR A 794 -4.96 -11.38 2.26
CA TYR A 794 -4.35 -10.26 1.57
C TYR A 794 -5.32 -9.06 1.52
N GLN A 795 -5.13 -8.12 2.45
CA GLN A 795 -6.01 -6.97 2.62
C GLN A 795 -5.21 -5.66 2.59
N PRO A 796 -4.91 -5.11 1.40
CA PRO A 796 -4.17 -3.86 1.24
C PRO A 796 -5.05 -2.63 1.52
N GLN A 797 -5.51 -2.48 2.78
CA GLN A 797 -6.45 -1.45 3.20
C GLN A 797 -5.83 -0.50 4.22
N GLY A 798 -5.83 0.79 3.91
CA GLY A 798 -5.27 1.86 4.73
C GLY A 798 -5.98 2.03 6.08
N ARG A 799 -7.24 1.60 6.21
CA ARG A 799 -7.96 1.66 7.50
C ARG A 799 -7.27 0.90 8.62
N TYR A 800 -6.52 -0.16 8.30
CA TYR A 800 -5.75 -0.91 9.29
C TYR A 800 -4.54 -0.15 9.84
N LEU A 801 -4.12 0.91 9.14
CA LEU A 801 -3.01 1.78 9.50
C LEU A 801 -3.44 3.02 10.28
N PHE A 802 -4.74 3.22 10.54
CA PHE A 802 -5.23 4.35 11.33
C PHE A 802 -4.64 4.51 12.74
N PRO A 803 -4.17 3.47 13.46
CA PRO A 803 -3.43 3.65 14.71
C PRO A 803 -2.19 4.56 14.58
N ILE A 804 -1.63 4.72 13.38
CA ILE A 804 -0.50 5.63 13.12
C ILE A 804 -0.85 7.09 13.48
N LEU A 805 -2.09 7.52 13.27
CA LEU A 805 -2.50 8.91 13.51
C LEU A 805 -2.38 9.35 14.98
N PRO A 806 -2.98 8.66 15.97
CA PRO A 806 -2.80 8.99 17.37
C PRO A 806 -1.36 8.76 17.88
N ILE A 807 -0.59 7.84 17.26
CA ILE A 807 0.86 7.67 17.55
C ILE A 807 1.62 8.94 17.16
N LEU A 808 1.42 9.40 15.92
CA LEU A 808 2.05 10.62 15.42
C LEU A 808 1.62 11.85 16.21
N MET A 809 0.36 11.91 16.66
CA MET A 809 -0.12 13.00 17.52
C MET A 809 0.71 13.12 18.79
N ILE A 810 0.96 12.02 19.50
CA ILE A 810 1.79 12.04 20.72
C ILE A 810 3.23 12.47 20.39
N GLY A 811 3.80 12.03 19.26
CA GLY A 811 5.10 12.49 18.78
C GLY A 811 5.16 14.00 18.53
N LEU A 812 4.21 14.52 17.74
CA LEU A 812 4.15 15.94 17.38
C LEU A 812 3.86 16.86 18.57
N ALA A 813 3.33 16.33 19.68
CA ALA A 813 3.20 17.06 20.94
C ALA A 813 4.55 17.42 21.60
N LYS A 814 5.67 16.81 21.19
CA LYS A 814 7.01 17.22 21.64
C LYS A 814 7.56 18.42 20.89
N LEU A 815 6.98 18.80 19.75
CA LEU A 815 7.37 20.01 19.03
C LEU A 815 6.95 21.26 19.83
N PRO A 816 7.73 22.34 19.81
CA PRO A 816 7.44 23.53 20.60
C PRO A 816 6.15 24.22 20.16
N ALA A 817 5.55 24.97 21.08
CA ALA A 817 4.27 25.65 20.86
C ALA A 817 4.30 26.54 19.61
N SER A 818 5.40 27.24 19.34
CA SER A 818 5.55 28.08 18.13
C SER A 818 5.45 27.30 16.83
N PHE A 819 5.99 26.07 16.77
CA PHE A 819 5.84 25.20 15.61
C PHE A 819 4.37 24.79 15.46
N ARG A 820 3.73 24.41 16.57
CA ARG A 820 2.31 23.99 16.55
C ARG A 820 1.35 25.12 16.20
N THR A 821 1.62 26.36 16.61
CA THR A 821 0.73 27.50 16.31
C THR A 821 1.01 28.12 14.95
N ARG A 822 2.23 28.03 14.40
CA ARG A 822 2.58 28.75 13.16
C ARG A 822 2.80 27.86 11.95
N ILE A 823 3.17 26.61 12.14
CA ILE A 823 3.44 25.66 11.04
C ILE A 823 2.25 24.73 10.82
N MET A 824 1.61 24.23 11.88
CA MET A 824 0.47 23.30 11.71
C MET A 824 -0.74 23.93 11.00
N PRO A 825 -1.18 25.17 11.27
CA PRO A 825 -2.41 25.68 10.65
C PRO A 825 -2.38 25.76 9.11
N PRO A 826 -1.29 26.21 8.46
CA PRO A 826 -1.15 26.11 7.00
C PRO A 826 -1.31 24.68 6.48
N PHE A 827 -0.66 23.69 7.11
CA PHE A 827 -0.80 22.29 6.71
C PHE A 827 -2.22 21.77 6.96
N CYS A 828 -2.85 22.14 8.09
CA CYS A 828 -4.26 21.81 8.34
C CYS A 828 -5.17 22.32 7.23
N LEU A 829 -4.95 23.55 6.73
CA LEU A 829 -5.73 24.12 5.63
C LEU A 829 -5.54 23.32 4.33
N ILE A 830 -4.29 23.00 3.98
CA ILE A 830 -3.98 22.23 2.76
C ILE A 830 -4.60 20.84 2.84
N PHE A 831 -4.35 20.11 3.93
CA PHE A 831 -4.90 18.78 4.14
C PHE A 831 -6.43 18.77 4.17
N PHE A 832 -7.05 19.75 4.84
CA PHE A 832 -8.50 19.91 4.82
C PHE A 832 -9.03 20.10 3.39
N THR A 833 -8.39 20.97 2.60
CA THR A 833 -8.79 21.24 1.22
C THR A 833 -8.68 19.99 0.35
N LEU A 834 -7.58 19.23 0.48
CA LEU A 834 -7.40 17.95 -0.20
C LEU A 834 -8.47 16.94 0.22
N SER A 835 -8.72 16.77 1.51
CA SER A 835 -9.77 15.88 2.01
C SER A 835 -11.16 16.28 1.49
N VAL A 836 -11.50 17.57 1.49
CA VAL A 836 -12.76 18.08 0.92
C VAL A 836 -12.85 17.78 -0.57
N TRP A 837 -11.78 18.02 -1.35
CA TRP A 837 -11.72 17.70 -2.77
C TRP A 837 -12.07 16.23 -3.01
N SER A 838 -11.32 15.30 -2.43
CA SER A 838 -11.55 13.87 -2.65
C SER A 838 -12.92 13.41 -2.14
N PHE A 839 -13.35 13.87 -0.96
CA PHE A 839 -14.61 13.44 -0.39
C PHE A 839 -15.82 13.94 -1.20
N LEU A 840 -15.80 15.18 -1.68
CA LEU A 840 -16.88 15.74 -2.51
C LEU A 840 -16.86 15.20 -3.93
N LEU A 841 -15.73 15.31 -4.63
CA LEU A 841 -15.66 15.05 -6.07
C LEU A 841 -15.61 13.55 -6.40
N THR A 842 -15.11 12.73 -5.48
CA THR A 842 -15.06 11.28 -5.64
C THR A 842 -16.11 10.62 -4.76
N GLY A 843 -16.01 10.76 -3.43
CA GLY A 843 -16.86 10.05 -2.47
C GLY A 843 -18.35 10.32 -2.71
N LEU A 844 -18.81 11.53 -2.42
CA LEU A 844 -20.23 11.92 -2.48
C LEU A 844 -20.77 11.92 -3.91
N LYS A 845 -19.95 12.33 -4.89
CA LYS A 845 -20.37 12.40 -6.29
C LYS A 845 -20.59 11.01 -6.90
N ILE A 846 -19.71 10.04 -6.64
CA ILE A 846 -19.69 8.76 -7.38
C ILE A 846 -20.45 7.67 -6.62
N ILE A 847 -20.42 7.64 -5.28
CA ILE A 847 -21.12 6.60 -4.51
C ILE A 847 -22.61 6.56 -4.90
N PRO A 848 -23.18 5.35 -5.14
CA PRO A 848 -24.59 5.23 -5.46
C PRO A 848 -25.47 5.76 -4.32
N LYS A 849 -26.51 6.51 -4.68
CA LYS A 849 -27.43 7.15 -3.74
C LYS A 849 -28.65 6.26 -3.50
N ILE A 850 -29.40 6.56 -2.44
CA ILE A 850 -30.72 5.97 -2.23
C ILE A 850 -31.60 6.35 -3.44
N ASN A 851 -32.22 5.34 -4.04
CA ASN A 851 -33.14 5.51 -5.17
C ASN A 851 -34.44 6.18 -4.72
#